data_AF-A0A661UMX0-F1
#
_entry.id   AF-A0A661UMX0-F1
#
_cell.length_a   1.000
_cell.length_b   1.000
_cell.length_c   1.000
_cell.angle_alpha   90.00
_cell.angle_beta   90.00
_cell.angle_gamma   90.00
#
_symmetry.space_group_name_H-M   'P 1'
#
loop_
_entity.id
_entity.type
_entity.pdbx_description
1 polymer ?
#
loop_
_entity_poly.entity_id
_entity_poly.type
_entity_poly.pdbx_seq_one_letter_code
_entity_poly.pdbx_strand_id
1 'polypeptide(L)'
;NRIMNFKKILTIYRKELLDLFRDRRTVISSFVLPIVLYPLLMIVFSSLVSRQEAKLENQQQVAYLIDEIHNENSERIIRELKTTKNLQLVAADSISIPEKLLKENTIQAIITLRDSVGKSGYPTVLSKIYYNKADEKSSFADKKIFKQLQKIKDILVQERLQELKIDEELLKTIDIGEENVAPPEKMMGFALGKFLPYLLIILTIGGAGVIASDLVAGEKERGTLETILVSAARRNELVIGKYLTIITISLITVILNLFSMYLSFHYIMSQANIQFSDFRLPLANFALIFFLMIPLVTFFSAIFLSISTYSRNIKEAQSYQMPVLFGGIMLSMVSFLPAFELNFGFALIPVVNFSLLMRDIMLGDFQILYLAEVVVSMIILDIIAIFVSIKLFNNESVLFRTAEDKSLKFWGKNKKNVFSQQFVIMFFVFVLLILFYVGGSWQNINLMKGLVKTEILIILLPTIAVLKISKSDVKRVLRIHYTSPLNFLLVLLMALPVFVLAVLSMQVINLIYPIPESYIEAINKLVQSENIGIWKNILIVAVLPGICEEVMFRGYIINGFGKLGFWKAIIITAFLFGLLHLDPFRMIPVTFLGIWLGYLLLKTNSIFVPIFAHILNNSIAIASGKIIDKIPILNNFVSDGNFPFWTGIPAIVLLVIFLHIFNKINQSNEGVV
;
A
#
# COMPACT_ATOMS: atom_id res chain seq x y z
N ASN A 1 -21.28 -25.21 -32.25
CA ASN A 1 -21.56 -24.25 -31.15
C ASN A 1 -22.98 -24.43 -30.62
N ARG A 2 -23.22 -25.37 -29.69
CA ARG A 2 -24.51 -25.47 -28.98
C ARG A 2 -24.45 -24.56 -27.75
N ILE A 3 -25.46 -23.71 -27.58
CA ILE A 3 -25.62 -22.71 -26.50
C ILE A 3 -25.54 -23.39 -25.11
N MET A 4 -25.01 -22.68 -24.10
CA MET A 4 -24.95 -23.13 -22.69
C MET A 4 -26.34 -23.47 -22.17
N ASN A 5 -26.50 -24.56 -21.41
CA ASN A 5 -27.79 -24.94 -20.85
C ASN A 5 -27.96 -24.39 -19.42
N PHE A 6 -28.78 -23.35 -19.28
CA PHE A 6 -29.05 -22.69 -18.00
C PHE A 6 -29.62 -23.64 -16.93
N LYS A 7 -30.42 -24.64 -17.32
CA LYS A 7 -30.96 -25.63 -16.36
C LYS A 7 -29.85 -26.44 -15.71
N LYS A 8 -28.79 -26.80 -16.46
CA LYS A 8 -27.64 -27.53 -15.91
C LYS A 8 -26.85 -26.69 -14.92
N ILE A 9 -26.58 -25.43 -15.28
CA ILE A 9 -25.92 -24.46 -14.39
C ILE A 9 -26.69 -24.33 -13.08
N LEU A 10 -28.02 -24.17 -13.16
CA LEU A 10 -28.87 -24.04 -11.99
C LEU A 10 -28.90 -25.31 -11.12
N THR A 11 -28.87 -26.50 -11.72
CA THR A 11 -28.77 -27.78 -10.99
C THR A 11 -27.45 -27.86 -10.23
N ILE A 12 -26.34 -27.53 -10.87
CA ILE A 12 -25.00 -27.52 -10.23
C ILE A 12 -25.00 -26.52 -9.07
N TYR A 13 -25.42 -25.28 -9.33
CA TYR A 13 -25.52 -24.22 -8.32
C TYR A 13 -26.35 -24.66 -7.09
N ARG A 14 -27.54 -25.23 -7.31
CA ARG A 14 -28.41 -25.72 -6.23
C ARG A 14 -27.76 -26.85 -5.43
N LYS A 15 -27.09 -27.80 -6.11
CA LYS A 15 -26.34 -28.87 -5.45
C LYS A 15 -25.27 -28.26 -4.55
N GLU A 16 -24.44 -27.36 -5.07
CA GLU A 16 -23.34 -26.80 -4.28
C GLU A 16 -23.83 -25.97 -3.10
N LEU A 17 -24.91 -25.19 -3.26
CA LEU A 17 -25.52 -24.48 -2.13
C LEU A 17 -26.02 -25.44 -1.05
N LEU A 18 -26.72 -26.51 -1.43
CA LEU A 18 -27.22 -27.50 -0.48
C LEU A 18 -26.10 -28.17 0.30
N ASP A 19 -24.98 -28.49 -0.36
CA ASP A 19 -23.81 -29.09 0.29
C ASP A 19 -23.20 -28.12 1.32
N LEU A 20 -23.04 -26.84 0.96
CA LEU A 20 -22.48 -25.82 1.85
C LEU A 20 -23.38 -25.52 3.06
N PHE A 21 -24.70 -25.46 2.88
CA PHE A 21 -25.64 -25.25 4.00
C PHE A 21 -25.72 -26.46 4.95
N ARG A 22 -25.32 -27.67 4.49
CA ARG A 22 -25.23 -28.86 5.34
C ARG A 22 -23.93 -28.93 6.14
N ASP A 23 -22.87 -28.27 5.67
CA ASP A 23 -21.62 -28.18 6.40
C ASP A 23 -21.70 -27.14 7.53
N ARG A 24 -21.83 -27.64 8.76
CA ARG A 24 -21.87 -26.81 9.98
C ARG A 24 -20.67 -25.89 10.09
N ARG A 25 -19.48 -26.32 9.66
CA ARG A 25 -18.27 -25.50 9.76
C ARG A 25 -18.39 -24.27 8.86
N THR A 26 -18.77 -24.48 7.60
CA THR A 26 -18.99 -23.42 6.63
C THR A 26 -20.11 -22.48 7.05
N VAL A 27 -21.21 -23.00 7.61
CA VAL A 27 -22.31 -22.17 8.13
C VAL A 27 -21.85 -21.29 9.30
N ILE A 28 -21.12 -21.86 10.27
CA ILE A 28 -20.61 -21.10 11.43
C ILE A 28 -19.64 -20.01 10.97
N SER A 29 -18.66 -20.35 10.11
CA SER A 29 -17.65 -19.39 9.67
C SER A 29 -18.21 -18.30 8.76
N SER A 30 -19.17 -18.63 7.89
CA SER A 30 -19.66 -17.71 6.83
C SER A 30 -20.86 -16.88 7.27
N PHE A 31 -21.60 -17.30 8.30
CA PHE A 31 -22.81 -16.61 8.75
C PHE A 31 -22.76 -16.21 10.23
N VAL A 32 -22.44 -17.15 11.13
CA VAL A 32 -22.51 -16.88 12.58
C VAL A 32 -21.40 -15.92 13.02
N LEU A 33 -20.17 -16.17 12.58
CA LEU A 33 -19.01 -15.35 12.95
C LEU A 33 -19.20 -13.87 12.56
N PRO A 34 -19.51 -13.52 11.30
CA PRO A 34 -19.97 -12.18 10.87
C PRO A 34 -20.94 -11.48 11.82
N ILE A 35 -22.02 -12.15 12.19
CA ILE A 35 -23.11 -11.55 12.99
C ILE A 35 -22.62 -11.20 14.39
N VAL A 36 -21.80 -12.06 14.99
CA VAL A 36 -21.33 -11.91 16.37
C VAL A 36 -20.13 -10.97 16.47
N LEU A 37 -19.28 -10.94 15.44
CA LEU A 37 -17.98 -10.29 15.52
C LEU A 37 -18.07 -8.78 15.67
N TYR A 38 -18.96 -8.08 14.95
CA TYR A 38 -19.08 -6.62 15.06
C TYR A 38 -19.56 -6.16 16.46
N PRO A 39 -20.67 -6.69 17.02
CA PRO A 39 -21.08 -6.36 18.38
C PRO A 39 -20.00 -6.67 19.40
N LEU A 40 -19.34 -7.84 19.26
CA LEU A 40 -18.29 -8.26 20.18
C LEU A 40 -17.09 -7.32 20.14
N LEU A 41 -16.58 -6.99 18.94
CA LEU A 41 -15.46 -6.06 18.77
C LEU A 41 -15.80 -4.69 19.35
N MET A 42 -17.00 -4.17 19.10
CA MET A 42 -17.42 -2.88 19.61
C MET A 42 -17.56 -2.86 21.14
N ILE A 43 -18.18 -3.88 21.74
CA ILE A 43 -18.31 -4.01 23.20
C ILE A 43 -16.93 -4.16 23.86
N VAL A 44 -16.06 -5.00 23.28
CA VAL A 44 -14.70 -5.21 23.80
C VAL A 44 -13.89 -3.93 23.68
N PHE A 45 -13.90 -3.26 22.52
CA PHE A 45 -13.13 -2.04 22.30
C PHE A 45 -13.61 -0.89 23.18
N SER A 46 -14.92 -0.63 23.23
CA SER A 46 -15.49 0.40 24.11
C SER A 46 -15.19 0.12 25.59
N SER A 47 -15.29 -1.15 26.03
CA SER A 47 -14.92 -1.53 27.39
C SER A 47 -13.42 -1.37 27.65
N LEU A 48 -12.55 -1.66 26.69
CA LEU A 48 -11.11 -1.50 26.83
C LEU A 48 -10.74 -0.02 26.94
N VAL A 49 -11.28 0.83 26.07
CA VAL A 49 -11.09 2.29 26.11
C VAL A 49 -11.60 2.85 27.43
N SER A 50 -12.84 2.52 27.83
CA SER A 50 -13.43 3.02 29.09
C SER A 50 -12.62 2.57 30.31
N ARG A 51 -12.12 1.32 30.32
CA ARG A 51 -11.25 0.82 31.40
C ARG A 51 -9.88 1.48 31.40
N GLN A 52 -9.30 1.74 30.22
CA GLN A 52 -8.02 2.42 30.09
C GLN A 52 -8.13 3.85 30.61
N GLU A 53 -9.18 4.58 30.22
CA GLU A 53 -9.47 5.92 30.73
C GLU A 53 -9.67 5.92 32.25
N ALA A 54 -10.53 5.04 32.77
CA ALA A 54 -10.76 4.94 34.21
C ALA A 54 -9.48 4.55 34.98
N LYS A 55 -8.61 3.70 34.41
CA LYS A 55 -7.32 3.35 35.01
C LYS A 55 -6.38 4.55 35.05
N LEU A 56 -6.29 5.31 33.97
CA LEU A 56 -5.46 6.53 33.90
C LEU A 56 -5.99 7.62 34.84
N GLU A 57 -7.31 7.74 34.97
CA GLU A 57 -7.95 8.70 35.86
C GLU A 57 -7.72 8.35 37.34
N ASN A 58 -7.75 7.06 37.69
CA ASN A 58 -7.56 6.58 39.07
C ASN A 58 -6.09 6.40 39.48
N GLN A 59 -5.14 6.41 38.54
CA GLN A 59 -3.72 6.34 38.86
C GLN A 59 -3.19 7.70 39.32
N GLN A 60 -2.38 7.68 40.38
CA GLN A 60 -1.65 8.85 40.84
C GLN A 60 -0.58 9.23 39.81
N GLN A 61 -0.67 10.45 39.30
CA GLN A 61 0.28 11.03 38.35
C GLN A 61 1.24 11.92 39.13
N VAL A 62 2.54 11.73 38.94
CA VAL A 62 3.58 12.55 39.58
C VAL A 62 4.02 13.64 38.60
N ALA A 63 3.82 14.89 38.98
CA ALA A 63 4.33 16.04 38.25
C ALA A 63 5.31 16.81 39.13
N TYR A 64 6.46 17.15 38.57
CA TYR A 64 7.41 18.03 39.24
C TYR A 64 7.04 19.48 38.98
N LEU A 65 7.07 20.31 40.02
CA LEU A 65 6.81 21.73 39.92
C LEU A 65 8.06 22.51 40.33
N ILE A 66 8.47 23.42 39.46
CA ILE A 66 9.61 24.31 39.65
C ILE A 66 9.04 25.72 39.71
N ASP A 67 9.08 26.32 40.89
CA ASP A 67 8.67 27.71 41.10
C ASP A 67 9.93 28.57 41.26
N GLU A 68 10.24 29.38 40.25
CA GLU A 68 11.39 30.29 40.28
C GLU A 68 11.01 31.68 40.85
N ILE A 69 9.75 31.89 41.25
CA ILE A 69 9.19 33.22 41.59
C ILE A 69 8.91 33.38 43.08
N HIS A 70 8.29 32.36 43.70
CA HIS A 70 7.88 32.37 45.10
C HIS A 70 7.02 33.59 45.49
N ASN A 71 5.94 33.85 44.74
CA ASN A 71 5.00 34.93 45.02
C ASN A 71 3.59 34.39 45.36
N GLU A 72 2.71 35.26 45.85
CA GLU A 72 1.35 34.87 46.26
C GLU A 72 0.54 34.19 45.12
N ASN A 73 0.76 34.63 43.88
CA ASN A 73 0.14 34.03 42.70
C ASN A 73 0.67 32.62 42.39
N SER A 74 1.99 32.39 42.51
CA SER A 74 2.60 31.07 42.32
C SER A 74 2.16 30.11 43.43
N GLU A 75 2.11 30.56 44.69
CA GLU A 75 1.58 29.79 45.81
C GLU A 75 0.11 29.40 45.62
N ARG A 76 -0.71 30.29 45.05
CA ARG A 76 -2.10 30.00 44.74
C ARG A 76 -2.25 29.00 43.59
N ILE A 77 -1.48 29.14 42.51
CA ILE A 77 -1.43 28.16 41.42
C ILE A 77 -1.05 26.78 41.96
N ILE A 78 -0.04 26.71 42.84
CA ILE A 78 0.38 25.46 43.48
C ILE A 78 -0.73 24.88 44.34
N ARG A 79 -1.42 25.69 45.17
CA ARG A 79 -2.55 25.23 46.00
C ARG A 79 -3.68 24.66 45.16
N GLU A 80 -4.10 25.35 44.11
CA GLU A 80 -5.17 24.92 43.22
C GLU A 80 -4.76 23.66 42.43
N LEU A 81 -3.52 23.56 41.94
CA LEU A 81 -3.04 22.36 41.29
C LEU A 81 -3.00 21.15 42.24
N LYS A 82 -2.71 21.35 43.54
CA LYS A 82 -2.77 20.27 44.55
C LYS A 82 -4.19 19.70 44.74
N THR A 83 -5.24 20.44 44.39
CA THR A 83 -6.63 19.94 44.47
C THR A 83 -7.00 19.00 43.32
N THR A 84 -6.13 18.84 42.32
CA THR A 84 -6.41 18.17 41.03
C THR A 84 -6.48 16.64 41.13
N LYS A 85 -7.50 16.09 41.80
CA LYS A 85 -7.69 14.65 42.07
C LYS A 85 -6.39 13.85 42.05
N ASN A 86 -6.20 12.78 41.31
CA ASN A 86 -4.98 11.94 41.38
C ASN A 86 -3.69 12.56 40.77
N LEU A 87 -3.31 13.78 41.17
CA LEU A 87 -2.08 14.48 40.78
C LEU A 87 -1.23 14.76 42.03
N GLN A 88 -0.04 14.17 42.10
CA GLN A 88 0.97 14.45 43.11
C GLN A 88 1.95 15.48 42.56
N LEU A 89 2.09 16.60 43.26
CA LEU A 89 3.07 17.63 42.93
C LEU A 89 4.30 17.48 43.82
N VAL A 90 5.47 17.39 43.20
CA VAL A 90 6.77 17.33 43.89
C VAL A 90 7.54 18.59 43.54
N ALA A 91 7.98 19.34 44.55
CA ALA A 91 8.77 20.54 44.33
C ALA A 91 10.20 20.15 43.85
N ALA A 92 10.76 20.94 42.93
CA ALA A 92 12.18 20.87 42.57
C ALA A 92 12.75 22.26 42.31
N ASP A 93 14.03 22.42 42.62
CA ASP A 93 14.74 23.70 42.48
C ASP A 93 15.29 23.94 41.06
N SER A 94 15.47 22.87 40.27
CA SER A 94 15.96 22.97 38.89
C SER A 94 15.37 21.90 37.97
N ILE A 95 15.39 22.18 36.66
CA ILE A 95 14.80 21.30 35.65
C ILE A 95 15.65 20.06 35.32
N SER A 96 16.95 20.08 35.66
CA SER A 96 17.91 19.05 35.21
C SER A 96 17.54 17.63 35.64
N ILE A 97 17.13 17.44 36.90
CA ILE A 97 16.73 16.13 37.44
C ILE A 97 15.33 15.72 36.94
N PRO A 98 14.28 16.57 37.05
CA PRO A 98 12.97 16.25 36.49
C PRO A 98 13.00 15.94 35.00
N GLU A 99 13.82 16.63 34.20
CA GLU A 99 13.93 16.38 32.76
C GLU A 99 14.45 14.97 32.47
N LYS A 100 15.45 14.51 33.23
CA LYS A 100 15.96 13.14 33.13
C LYS A 100 14.89 12.13 33.55
N LEU A 101 14.19 12.39 34.65
CA LEU A 101 13.10 11.53 35.14
C LEU A 101 11.93 11.44 34.14
N LEU A 102 11.60 12.54 33.46
CA LEU A 102 10.57 12.60 32.43
C LEU A 102 11.01 11.81 31.17
N LYS A 103 12.28 11.91 30.78
CA LYS A 103 12.86 11.10 29.69
C LYS A 103 12.90 9.60 30.02
N GLU A 104 13.06 9.26 31.29
CA GLU A 104 13.00 7.89 31.82
C GLU A 104 11.57 7.41 32.12
N ASN A 105 10.54 8.23 31.85
CA ASN A 105 9.12 7.97 32.13
C ASN A 105 8.79 7.64 33.61
N THR A 106 9.62 8.09 34.55
CA THR A 106 9.39 7.91 35.99
C THR A 106 8.42 8.94 36.55
N ILE A 107 8.31 10.10 35.91
CA ILE A 107 7.35 11.17 36.20
C ILE A 107 6.53 11.47 34.95
N GLN A 108 5.36 12.07 35.11
CA GLN A 108 4.42 12.30 34.00
C GLN A 108 4.46 13.73 33.46
N ALA A 109 4.88 14.72 34.23
CA ALA A 109 5.00 16.10 33.73
C ALA A 109 5.99 16.93 34.55
N ILE A 110 6.44 18.03 33.98
CA ILE A 110 7.16 19.10 34.70
C ILE A 110 6.41 20.41 34.44
N ILE A 111 6.12 21.16 35.50
CA ILE A 111 5.49 22.46 35.45
C ILE A 111 6.55 23.47 35.91
N THR A 112 6.89 24.43 35.06
CA THR A 112 7.78 25.55 35.45
C THR A 112 6.94 26.80 35.59
N LEU A 113 7.10 27.53 36.69
CA LEU A 113 6.52 28.85 36.92
C LEU A 113 7.67 29.86 36.97
N ARG A 114 7.64 30.85 36.07
CA ARG A 114 8.65 31.92 35.98
C ARG A 114 7.99 33.28 35.96
N ASP A 115 8.67 34.25 36.55
CA ASP A 115 8.15 35.61 36.60
C ASP A 115 8.35 36.26 35.24
N SER A 116 7.36 37.03 34.85
CA SER A 116 7.49 38.00 33.78
C SER A 116 6.72 39.23 34.19
N VAL A 117 7.45 40.32 34.40
CA VAL A 117 6.84 41.63 34.46
C VAL A 117 6.46 42.00 33.03
N GLY A 118 5.17 41.97 32.73
CA GLY A 118 4.66 42.49 31.47
C GLY A 118 5.01 43.97 31.33
N LYS A 119 5.05 44.51 30.11
CA LYS A 119 5.31 45.95 29.86
C LYS A 119 4.40 46.91 30.64
N SER A 120 3.30 46.40 31.20
CA SER A 120 2.29 47.10 32.00
C SER A 120 2.60 47.20 33.50
N GLY A 121 3.68 46.58 33.99
CA GLY A 121 4.08 46.65 35.41
C GLY A 121 3.34 45.70 36.36
N TYR A 122 2.45 44.84 35.84
CA TYR A 122 1.75 43.82 36.63
C TYR A 122 2.51 42.48 36.65
N PRO A 123 2.54 41.77 37.79
CA PRO A 123 3.17 40.46 37.89
C PRO A 123 2.38 39.43 37.06
N THR A 124 3.08 38.74 36.16
CA THR A 124 2.52 37.70 35.29
C THR A 124 3.33 36.41 35.46
N VAL A 125 2.64 35.30 35.69
CA VAL A 125 3.29 33.99 35.84
C VAL A 125 3.33 33.30 34.48
N LEU A 126 4.54 33.09 33.96
CA LEU A 126 4.76 32.24 32.79
C LEU A 126 4.81 30.79 33.23
N SER A 127 3.80 30.01 32.83
CA SER A 127 3.78 28.56 33.04
C SER A 127 4.14 27.81 31.76
N LYS A 128 5.00 26.80 31.87
CA LYS A 128 5.26 25.81 30.81
C LYS A 128 5.08 24.40 31.35
N ILE A 129 4.48 23.55 30.53
CA ILE A 129 4.32 22.12 30.80
C ILE A 129 5.26 21.35 29.88
N TYR A 130 6.12 20.53 30.47
CA TYR A 130 6.95 19.57 29.76
C TYR A 130 6.36 18.17 29.97
N TYR A 131 6.09 17.48 28.87
CA TYR A 131 5.53 16.13 28.89
C TYR A 131 6.12 15.32 27.72
N ASN A 132 6.09 14.00 27.86
CA ASN A 132 6.48 13.06 26.81
C ASN A 132 5.24 12.63 26.02
N LYS A 133 5.08 13.14 24.80
CA LYS A 133 3.93 12.79 23.92
C LYS A 133 3.87 11.31 23.55
N ALA A 134 5.00 10.59 23.61
CA ALA A 134 5.05 9.16 23.35
C ALA A 134 4.61 8.30 24.55
N ASP A 135 4.50 8.90 25.75
CA ASP A 135 3.98 8.22 26.94
C ASP A 135 2.52 8.62 27.20
N GLU A 136 1.62 7.63 27.24
CA GLU A 136 0.19 7.86 27.41
C GLU A 136 -0.15 8.50 28.77
N LYS A 137 0.57 8.13 29.84
CA LYS A 137 0.34 8.70 31.18
C LYS A 137 0.74 10.16 31.23
N SER A 138 1.87 10.50 30.62
CA SER A 138 2.39 11.86 30.48
C SER A 138 1.46 12.74 29.65
N SER A 139 0.98 12.23 28.50
CA SER A 139 -0.02 12.91 27.65
C SER A 139 -1.35 13.15 28.38
N PHE A 140 -1.81 12.19 29.18
CA PHE A 140 -3.02 12.36 30.00
C PHE A 140 -2.80 13.39 31.12
N ALA A 141 -1.65 13.36 31.80
CA ALA A 141 -1.31 14.32 32.86
C ALA A 141 -1.23 15.74 32.31
N ASP A 142 -0.63 15.93 31.14
CA ASP A 142 -0.58 17.21 30.42
C ASP A 142 -1.99 17.80 30.20
N LYS A 143 -2.91 17.03 29.58
CA LYS A 143 -4.30 17.46 29.37
C LYS A 143 -4.98 17.90 30.67
N LYS A 144 -4.74 17.16 31.76
CA LYS A 144 -5.32 17.43 33.08
C LYS A 144 -4.74 18.71 33.71
N ILE A 145 -3.41 18.86 33.69
CA ILE A 145 -2.70 20.03 34.22
C ILE A 145 -3.06 21.28 33.41
N PHE A 146 -3.08 21.18 32.07
CA PHE A 146 -3.43 22.27 31.18
C PHE A 146 -4.85 22.80 31.45
N LYS A 147 -5.84 21.89 31.55
CA LYS A 147 -7.23 22.25 31.88
C LYS A 147 -7.34 22.96 33.23
N GLN A 148 -6.59 22.50 34.25
CA GLN A 148 -6.59 23.14 35.56
C GLN A 148 -5.91 24.51 35.53
N LEU A 149 -4.76 24.65 34.85
CA LEU A 149 -4.06 25.93 34.69
C LEU A 149 -4.91 26.96 33.94
N GLN A 150 -5.68 26.55 32.92
CA GLN A 150 -6.64 27.43 32.24
C GLN A 150 -7.71 27.94 33.22
N LYS A 151 -8.31 27.06 34.02
CA LYS A 151 -9.29 27.45 35.04
C LYS A 151 -8.70 28.44 36.06
N ILE A 152 -7.48 28.21 36.52
CA ILE A 152 -6.79 29.11 37.47
C ILE A 152 -6.51 30.46 36.81
N LYS A 153 -6.04 30.45 35.55
CA LYS A 153 -5.80 31.67 34.77
C LYS A 153 -7.07 32.50 34.67
N ASP A 154 -8.21 31.89 34.37
CA ASP A 154 -9.48 32.61 34.22
C ASP A 154 -9.92 33.25 35.56
N ILE A 155 -9.75 32.54 36.69
CA ILE A 155 -10.03 33.08 38.05
C ILE A 155 -9.12 34.28 38.36
N LEU A 156 -7.80 34.14 38.18
CA LEU A 156 -6.84 35.21 38.48
C LEU A 156 -7.05 36.45 37.60
N VAL A 157 -7.47 36.24 36.35
CA VAL A 157 -7.81 37.32 35.42
C VAL A 157 -9.08 38.02 35.88
N GLN A 158 -10.14 37.29 36.26
CA GLN A 158 -11.40 37.88 36.75
C GLN A 158 -11.19 38.73 38.01
N GLU A 159 -10.40 38.27 38.99
CA GLU A 159 -10.11 39.03 40.20
C GLU A 159 -9.34 40.32 39.91
N ARG A 160 -8.32 40.24 39.04
CA ARG A 160 -7.54 41.41 38.64
C ARG A 160 -8.39 42.46 37.91
N LEU A 161 -9.37 42.02 37.11
CA LEU A 161 -10.33 42.93 36.49
C LEU A 161 -11.22 43.62 37.53
N GLN A 162 -11.70 42.88 38.54
CA GLN A 162 -12.50 43.44 39.63
C GLN A 162 -11.72 44.48 40.45
N GLU A 163 -10.47 44.18 40.80
CA GLU A 163 -9.59 45.13 41.51
C GLU A 163 -9.40 46.44 40.75
N LEU A 164 -9.22 46.35 39.42
CA LEU A 164 -9.05 47.50 38.55
C LEU A 164 -10.37 48.16 38.14
N LYS A 165 -11.53 47.61 38.58
CA LYS A 165 -12.89 48.04 38.18
C LYS A 165 -13.06 48.07 36.66
N ILE A 166 -12.41 47.15 35.96
CA ILE A 166 -12.49 46.98 34.51
C ILE A 166 -13.59 45.96 34.25
N ASP A 167 -14.53 46.29 33.36
CA ASP A 167 -15.58 45.37 32.95
C ASP A 167 -14.98 44.12 32.28
N GLU A 168 -15.45 42.92 32.65
CA GLU A 168 -15.00 41.65 32.07
C GLU A 168 -15.33 41.57 30.58
N GLU A 169 -16.35 42.30 30.11
CA GLU A 169 -16.66 42.43 28.68
C GLU A 169 -15.50 43.01 27.87
N LEU A 170 -14.61 43.82 28.48
CA LEU A 170 -13.44 44.38 27.79
C LEU A 170 -12.40 43.29 27.40
N LEU A 171 -12.32 42.18 28.13
CA LEU A 171 -11.46 41.05 27.76
C LEU A 171 -12.11 40.14 26.70
N LYS A 172 -13.44 40.14 26.62
CA LYS A 172 -14.21 39.45 25.57
C LYS A 172 -14.24 40.23 24.26
N THR A 173 -13.15 40.93 23.93
CA THR A 173 -12.98 41.56 22.62
C THR A 173 -12.96 40.51 21.51
N ILE A 174 -12.48 39.30 21.83
CA ILE A 174 -12.55 38.12 20.96
C ILE A 174 -12.96 36.93 21.84
N ASP A 175 -14.17 36.42 21.65
CA ASP A 175 -14.64 35.17 22.26
C ASP A 175 -14.14 33.99 21.42
N ILE A 176 -13.04 33.38 21.84
CA ILE A 176 -12.43 32.23 21.16
C ILE A 176 -13.03 30.95 21.76
N GLY A 177 -14.13 30.50 21.17
CA GLY A 177 -14.71 29.17 21.40
C GLY A 177 -14.37 28.22 20.25
N GLU A 178 -14.05 26.96 20.57
CA GLU A 178 -14.06 25.89 19.57
C GLU A 178 -15.48 25.31 19.52
N GLU A 179 -16.23 25.67 18.47
CA GLU A 179 -17.51 25.03 18.19
C GLU A 179 -17.31 23.96 17.13
N ASN A 180 -17.67 22.72 17.48
CA ASN A 180 -17.69 21.65 16.50
C ASN A 180 -18.89 21.83 15.58
N VAL A 181 -18.64 22.35 14.38
CA VAL A 181 -19.65 22.54 13.34
C VAL A 181 -20.08 21.24 12.65
N ALA A 182 -19.34 20.13 12.88
CA ALA A 182 -19.67 18.85 12.28
C ALA A 182 -20.81 18.18 13.05
N PRO A 183 -21.92 17.82 12.39
CA PRO A 183 -23.00 17.09 13.03
C PRO A 183 -22.50 15.77 13.64
N PRO A 184 -23.10 15.29 14.76
CA PRO A 184 -22.72 14.01 15.37
C PRO A 184 -22.71 12.83 14.39
N GLU A 185 -23.58 12.86 13.38
CA GLU A 185 -23.65 11.88 12.30
C GLU A 185 -22.38 11.86 11.46
N LYS A 186 -21.85 13.03 11.08
CA LYS A 186 -20.64 13.14 10.28
C LYS A 186 -19.41 12.70 11.07
N MET A 187 -19.37 13.00 12.38
CA MET A 187 -18.32 12.51 13.26
C MET A 187 -18.30 10.97 13.39
N MET A 188 -19.48 10.37 13.53
CA MET A 188 -19.58 8.90 13.57
C MET A 188 -19.32 8.26 12.21
N GLY A 189 -19.82 8.86 11.12
CA GLY A 189 -19.50 8.48 9.76
C GLY A 189 -17.99 8.49 9.49
N PHE A 190 -17.27 9.47 10.04
CA PHE A 190 -15.82 9.53 9.99
C PHE A 190 -15.13 8.41 10.78
N ALA A 191 -15.59 8.14 12.01
CA ALA A 191 -15.04 7.04 12.80
C ALA A 191 -15.28 5.69 12.12
N LEU A 192 -16.49 5.42 11.67
CA LEU A 192 -16.86 4.18 10.98
C LEU A 192 -16.14 4.07 9.63
N GLY A 193 -16.14 5.12 8.81
CA GLY A 193 -15.50 5.13 7.50
C GLY A 193 -14.02 4.74 7.52
N LYS A 194 -13.31 4.94 8.64
CA LYS A 194 -11.92 4.49 8.79
C LYS A 194 -11.78 2.98 8.89
N PHE A 195 -12.53 2.35 9.80
CA PHE A 195 -12.35 0.94 10.18
C PHE A 195 -13.24 -0.04 9.41
N LEU A 196 -14.40 0.43 8.97
CA LEU A 196 -15.46 -0.42 8.46
C LEU A 196 -15.17 -1.06 7.12
N PRO A 197 -14.61 -0.33 6.12
CA PRO A 197 -14.26 -0.94 4.85
C PRO A 197 -13.25 -2.07 5.03
N TYR A 198 -12.26 -1.87 5.91
CA TYR A 198 -11.27 -2.88 6.27
C TYR A 198 -11.91 -4.17 6.80
N LEU A 199 -12.80 -4.08 7.79
CA LEU A 199 -13.46 -5.27 8.37
C LEU A 199 -14.37 -5.97 7.34
N LEU A 200 -15.18 -5.21 6.61
CA LEU A 200 -16.09 -5.77 5.60
C LEU A 200 -15.34 -6.52 4.50
N ILE A 201 -14.25 -5.93 4.01
CA ILE A 201 -13.40 -6.53 2.99
C ILE A 201 -12.76 -7.82 3.51
N ILE A 202 -12.19 -7.81 4.73
CA ILE A 202 -11.56 -8.99 5.34
C ILE A 202 -12.53 -10.15 5.49
N LEU A 203 -13.71 -9.89 6.06
CA LEU A 203 -14.70 -10.94 6.31
C LEU A 203 -15.27 -11.49 5.00
N THR A 204 -15.48 -10.61 4.02
CA THR A 204 -15.99 -11.01 2.70
C THR A 204 -14.96 -11.86 1.94
N ILE A 205 -13.70 -11.40 1.88
CA ILE A 205 -12.60 -12.12 1.24
C ILE A 205 -12.32 -13.44 1.96
N GLY A 206 -12.21 -13.41 3.29
CA GLY A 206 -11.95 -14.60 4.11
C GLY A 206 -13.04 -15.66 3.96
N GLY A 207 -14.32 -15.26 4.02
CA GLY A 207 -15.45 -16.16 3.82
C GLY A 207 -15.49 -16.75 2.41
N ALA A 208 -15.37 -15.90 1.37
CA ALA A 208 -15.33 -16.33 -0.03
C ALA A 208 -14.20 -17.34 -0.31
N GLY A 209 -13.01 -17.11 0.27
CA GLY A 209 -11.85 -17.97 0.09
C GLY A 209 -12.05 -19.38 0.63
N VAL A 210 -12.63 -19.52 1.83
CA VAL A 210 -12.94 -20.82 2.45
C VAL A 210 -13.90 -21.62 1.57
N ILE A 211 -14.98 -20.99 1.10
CA ILE A 211 -15.99 -21.63 0.25
C ILE A 211 -15.39 -22.04 -1.09
N ALA A 212 -14.67 -21.13 -1.75
CA ALA A 212 -14.04 -21.40 -3.03
C ALA A 212 -13.03 -22.55 -2.94
N SER A 213 -12.29 -22.66 -1.84
CA SER A 213 -11.32 -23.74 -1.60
C SER A 213 -11.98 -25.11 -1.55
N ASP A 214 -13.15 -25.23 -0.91
CA ASP A 214 -13.85 -26.52 -0.83
C ASP A 214 -14.48 -26.92 -2.19
N LEU A 215 -15.01 -25.96 -2.95
CA LEU A 215 -15.78 -26.25 -4.17
C LEU A 215 -14.98 -26.90 -5.32
N VAL A 216 -13.67 -26.66 -5.43
CA VAL A 216 -12.84 -27.28 -6.49
C VAL A 216 -11.66 -28.04 -5.89
N ALA A 217 -10.82 -27.39 -5.09
CA ALA A 217 -9.69 -28.08 -4.46
C ALA A 217 -10.16 -29.16 -3.48
N GLY A 218 -11.30 -28.97 -2.80
CA GLY A 218 -11.93 -30.01 -1.99
C GLY A 218 -12.47 -31.19 -2.80
N GLU A 219 -13.07 -30.96 -3.96
CA GLU A 219 -13.49 -32.04 -4.87
C GLU A 219 -12.31 -32.82 -5.45
N LYS A 220 -11.19 -32.15 -5.74
CA LYS A 220 -9.94 -32.80 -6.13
C LYS A 220 -9.38 -33.68 -5.01
N GLU A 221 -9.36 -33.15 -3.80
CA GLU A 221 -8.88 -33.87 -2.61
C GLU A 221 -9.74 -35.12 -2.32
N ARG A 222 -11.04 -35.04 -2.59
CA ARG A 222 -11.99 -36.17 -2.43
C ARG A 222 -12.02 -37.13 -3.63
N GLY A 223 -11.35 -36.81 -4.74
CA GLY A 223 -11.38 -37.61 -5.98
C GLY A 223 -12.74 -37.65 -6.67
N THR A 224 -13.61 -36.66 -6.42
CA THR A 224 -14.96 -36.58 -6.99
C THR A 224 -15.02 -35.72 -8.24
N LEU A 225 -13.98 -34.92 -8.50
CA LEU A 225 -13.91 -34.02 -9.66
C LEU A 225 -13.93 -34.82 -10.97
N GLU A 226 -13.21 -35.94 -11.03
CA GLU A 226 -13.15 -36.86 -12.16
C GLU A 226 -14.55 -37.33 -12.56
N THR A 227 -15.36 -37.73 -11.56
CA THR A 227 -16.74 -38.18 -11.77
C THR A 227 -17.62 -37.07 -12.32
N ILE A 228 -17.46 -35.84 -11.82
CA ILE A 228 -18.22 -34.67 -12.27
C ILE A 228 -17.87 -34.31 -13.72
N LEU A 229 -16.61 -34.45 -14.13
CA LEU A 229 -16.13 -34.17 -15.49
C LEU A 229 -16.64 -35.18 -16.53
N VAL A 230 -17.04 -36.38 -16.11
CA VAL A 230 -17.67 -37.42 -16.97
C VAL A 230 -19.19 -37.21 -17.08
N SER A 231 -19.78 -36.36 -16.25
CA SER A 231 -21.20 -36.04 -16.30
C SER A 231 -21.61 -35.36 -17.62
N ALA A 232 -22.92 -35.31 -17.90
CA ALA A 232 -23.44 -34.63 -19.07
C ALA A 232 -23.26 -33.09 -19.04
N ALA A 233 -22.73 -32.51 -17.95
CA ALA A 233 -22.49 -31.08 -17.82
C ALA A 233 -21.15 -30.67 -18.44
N ARG A 234 -21.11 -29.51 -19.09
CA ARG A 234 -19.87 -28.99 -19.66
C ARG A 234 -19.01 -28.30 -18.62
N ARG A 235 -17.70 -28.25 -18.86
CA ARG A 235 -16.73 -27.52 -18.00
C ARG A 235 -17.14 -26.07 -17.75
N ASN A 236 -17.55 -25.32 -18.78
CA ASN A 236 -18.03 -23.94 -18.60
C ASN A 236 -19.30 -23.87 -17.73
N GLU A 237 -20.19 -24.85 -17.83
CA GLU A 237 -21.43 -24.90 -17.03
C GLU A 237 -21.11 -25.20 -15.55
N LEU A 238 -20.12 -26.07 -15.31
CA LEU A 238 -19.58 -26.37 -13.97
C LEU A 238 -18.94 -25.14 -13.32
N VAL A 239 -18.08 -24.44 -14.05
CA VAL A 239 -17.41 -23.22 -13.57
C VAL A 239 -18.43 -22.16 -13.18
N ILE A 240 -19.39 -21.87 -14.06
CA ILE A 240 -20.41 -20.84 -13.80
C ILE A 240 -21.29 -21.24 -12.61
N GLY A 241 -21.69 -22.51 -12.51
CA GLY A 241 -22.47 -23.01 -11.37
C GLY A 241 -21.74 -22.80 -10.04
N LYS A 242 -20.47 -23.21 -9.95
CA LYS A 242 -19.63 -23.03 -8.76
C LYS A 242 -19.36 -21.56 -8.46
N TYR A 243 -19.13 -20.74 -9.49
CA TYR A 243 -18.91 -19.30 -9.35
C TYR A 243 -20.13 -18.59 -8.74
N LEU A 244 -21.34 -18.89 -9.23
CA LEU A 244 -22.59 -18.35 -8.68
C LEU A 244 -22.79 -18.75 -7.21
N THR A 245 -22.37 -19.96 -6.83
CA THR A 245 -22.42 -20.42 -5.43
C THR A 245 -21.56 -19.55 -4.53
N ILE A 246 -20.30 -19.29 -4.92
CA ILE A 246 -19.39 -18.44 -4.14
C ILE A 246 -19.99 -17.04 -4.00
N ILE A 247 -20.43 -16.42 -5.12
CA ILE A 247 -21.06 -15.10 -5.10
C ILE A 247 -22.24 -15.05 -4.14
N THR A 248 -23.15 -16.02 -4.23
CA THR A 248 -24.37 -16.02 -3.42
C THR A 248 -24.05 -16.07 -1.93
N ILE A 249 -23.19 -17.00 -1.51
CA ILE A 249 -22.85 -17.13 -0.10
C ILE A 249 -22.11 -15.89 0.39
N SER A 250 -21.16 -15.36 -0.40
CA SER A 250 -20.44 -14.14 -0.08
C SER A 250 -21.36 -12.92 0.02
N LEU A 251 -22.37 -12.78 -0.84
CA LEU A 251 -23.36 -11.71 -0.75
C LEU A 251 -24.24 -11.86 0.50
N ILE A 252 -24.63 -13.08 0.88
CA ILE A 252 -25.34 -13.31 2.14
C ILE A 252 -24.44 -12.90 3.32
N THR A 253 -23.16 -13.27 3.31
CA THR A 253 -22.18 -12.84 4.32
C THR A 253 -22.09 -11.31 4.39
N VAL A 254 -22.04 -10.61 3.26
CA VAL A 254 -22.05 -9.14 3.20
C VAL A 254 -23.33 -8.58 3.83
N ILE A 255 -24.51 -9.10 3.48
CA ILE A 255 -25.78 -8.65 4.07
C ILE A 255 -25.77 -8.83 5.60
N LEU A 256 -25.31 -9.97 6.09
CA LEU A 256 -25.22 -10.24 7.52
C LEU A 256 -24.21 -9.32 8.22
N ASN A 257 -23.06 -9.05 7.61
CA ASN A 257 -22.08 -8.10 8.11
C ASN A 257 -22.69 -6.70 8.22
N LEU A 258 -23.31 -6.21 7.15
CA LEU A 258 -23.95 -4.89 7.10
C LEU A 258 -25.11 -4.78 8.09
N PHE A 259 -25.90 -5.84 8.26
CA PHE A 259 -26.98 -5.88 9.25
C PHE A 259 -26.44 -5.86 10.68
N SER A 260 -25.45 -6.70 10.99
CA SER A 260 -24.79 -6.74 12.30
C SER A 260 -24.15 -5.39 12.66
N MET A 261 -23.55 -4.75 11.66
CA MET A 261 -22.98 -3.42 11.76
C MET A 261 -24.04 -2.34 12.00
N TYR A 262 -25.18 -2.40 11.32
CA TYR A 262 -26.32 -1.50 11.57
C TYR A 262 -26.84 -1.64 13.01
N LEU A 263 -26.99 -2.87 13.51
CA LEU A 263 -27.41 -3.11 14.90
C LEU A 263 -26.37 -2.62 15.92
N SER A 264 -25.09 -2.87 15.66
CA SER A 264 -23.97 -2.42 16.51
C SER A 264 -23.91 -0.90 16.58
N PHE A 265 -24.16 -0.23 15.44
CA PHE A 265 -24.25 1.22 15.36
C PHE A 265 -25.39 1.76 16.23
N HIS A 266 -26.58 1.18 16.08
CA HIS A 266 -27.74 1.55 16.88
C HIS A 266 -27.49 1.40 18.39
N TYR A 267 -26.79 0.33 18.80
CA TYR A 267 -26.44 0.08 20.19
C TYR A 267 -25.50 1.15 20.78
N ILE A 268 -24.43 1.51 20.08
CA ILE A 268 -23.50 2.57 20.53
C ILE A 268 -24.23 3.90 20.67
N MET A 269 -25.15 4.20 19.75
CA MET A 269 -25.93 5.43 19.80
C MET A 269 -26.84 5.52 20.99
N SER A 270 -27.49 4.40 21.35
CA SER A 270 -28.30 4.34 22.56
C SER A 270 -27.47 4.60 23.83
N GLN A 271 -26.20 4.19 23.88
CA GLN A 271 -25.33 4.48 25.03
C GLN A 271 -24.87 5.94 25.11
N ALA A 272 -24.79 6.63 23.97
CA ALA A 272 -24.34 8.02 23.89
C ALA A 272 -25.46 9.05 24.17
N ASN A 273 -26.67 8.61 24.53
CA ASN A 273 -27.86 9.46 24.76
C ASN A 273 -28.23 10.37 23.58
N ILE A 274 -27.86 10.00 22.35
CA ILE A 274 -28.24 10.75 21.14
C ILE A 274 -29.63 10.29 20.69
N GLN A 275 -30.60 11.21 20.60
CA GLN A 275 -31.97 10.89 20.18
C GLN A 275 -32.04 10.51 18.70
N PHE A 276 -32.74 9.43 18.39
CA PHE A 276 -32.85 8.85 17.06
C PHE A 276 -33.68 9.66 16.05
N SER A 277 -34.46 10.66 16.51
CA SER A 277 -35.42 11.39 15.66
C SER A 277 -34.80 12.36 14.66
N ASP A 278 -33.57 12.82 14.90
CA ASP A 278 -32.83 13.71 13.98
C ASP A 278 -32.04 12.94 12.89
N PHE A 279 -32.11 11.61 12.93
CA PHE A 279 -31.22 10.74 12.18
C PHE A 279 -31.72 10.48 10.74
N ARG A 280 -31.24 11.26 9.76
CA ARG A 280 -31.53 11.04 8.34
C ARG A 280 -30.67 9.90 7.75
N LEU A 281 -31.28 8.71 7.68
CA LEU A 281 -30.98 7.55 6.80
C LEU A 281 -29.53 7.01 6.70
N PRO A 282 -29.05 6.27 7.72
CA PRO A 282 -27.91 5.36 7.57
C PRO A 282 -28.28 4.21 6.63
N LEU A 283 -29.53 3.73 6.65
CA LEU A 283 -29.97 2.58 5.86
C LEU A 283 -29.70 2.73 4.35
N ALA A 284 -29.86 3.94 3.80
CA ALA A 284 -29.55 4.23 2.41
C ALA A 284 -28.05 4.04 2.10
N ASN A 285 -27.18 4.49 2.99
CA ASN A 285 -25.72 4.34 2.87
C ASN A 285 -25.32 2.86 2.97
N PHE A 286 -25.93 2.10 3.89
CA PHE A 286 -25.73 0.65 3.99
C PHE A 286 -26.22 -0.09 2.73
N ALA A 287 -27.35 0.32 2.15
CA ALA A 287 -27.84 -0.24 0.89
C ALA A 287 -26.91 0.08 -0.29
N LEU A 288 -26.41 1.32 -0.36
CA LEU A 288 -25.43 1.72 -1.38
C LEU A 288 -24.14 0.91 -1.25
N ILE A 289 -23.65 0.71 -0.03
CA ILE A 289 -22.50 -0.16 0.25
C ILE A 289 -22.78 -1.60 -0.19
N PHE A 290 -23.99 -2.13 0.04
CA PHE A 290 -24.35 -3.47 -0.40
C PHE A 290 -24.24 -3.60 -1.94
N PHE A 291 -24.81 -2.66 -2.69
CA PHE A 291 -24.71 -2.68 -4.16
C PHE A 291 -23.27 -2.53 -4.65
N LEU A 292 -22.50 -1.68 -3.97
CA LEU A 292 -21.09 -1.51 -4.22
C LEU A 292 -20.33 -2.83 -3.97
N MET A 293 -20.63 -3.58 -2.92
CA MET A 293 -19.99 -4.88 -2.65
C MET A 293 -20.24 -5.96 -3.71
N ILE A 294 -21.27 -5.84 -4.56
CA ILE A 294 -21.55 -6.84 -5.61
C ILE A 294 -20.33 -7.03 -6.55
N PRO A 295 -19.84 -5.99 -7.26
CA PRO A 295 -18.65 -6.09 -8.11
C PRO A 295 -17.39 -6.56 -7.36
N LEU A 296 -17.24 -6.22 -6.08
CA LEU A 296 -16.09 -6.69 -5.30
C LEU A 296 -16.16 -8.19 -5.02
N VAL A 297 -17.35 -8.67 -4.65
CA VAL A 297 -17.62 -10.08 -4.38
C VAL A 297 -17.44 -10.92 -5.64
N THR A 298 -17.95 -10.47 -6.78
CA THR A 298 -17.77 -11.14 -8.07
C THR A 298 -16.30 -11.26 -8.44
N PHE A 299 -15.52 -10.20 -8.22
CA PHE A 299 -14.08 -10.17 -8.49
C PHE A 299 -13.32 -11.20 -7.66
N PHE A 300 -13.47 -11.15 -6.33
CA PHE A 300 -12.76 -12.08 -5.45
C PHE A 300 -13.24 -13.52 -5.61
N SER A 301 -14.53 -13.73 -5.90
CA SER A 301 -15.05 -15.06 -6.22
C SER A 301 -14.34 -15.67 -7.43
N ALA A 302 -14.04 -14.87 -8.45
CA ALA A 302 -13.38 -15.34 -9.67
C ALA A 302 -11.89 -15.64 -9.42
N ILE A 303 -11.21 -14.78 -8.66
CA ILE A 303 -9.83 -15.00 -8.22
C ILE A 303 -9.72 -16.27 -7.38
N PHE A 304 -10.61 -16.44 -6.40
CA PHE A 304 -10.55 -17.59 -5.50
C PHE A 304 -10.95 -18.90 -6.17
N LEU A 305 -11.91 -18.87 -7.10
CA LEU A 305 -12.20 -20.02 -7.94
C LEU A 305 -10.99 -20.39 -8.81
N SER A 306 -10.28 -19.39 -9.35
CA SER A 306 -9.05 -19.62 -10.13
C SER A 306 -7.94 -20.25 -9.28
N ILE A 307 -7.72 -19.74 -8.07
CA ILE A 307 -6.72 -20.28 -7.12
C ILE A 307 -7.10 -21.69 -6.70
N SER A 308 -8.35 -21.93 -6.33
CA SER A 308 -8.86 -23.27 -5.95
C SER A 308 -8.71 -24.27 -7.11
N THR A 309 -9.01 -23.83 -8.34
CA THR A 309 -8.80 -24.63 -9.56
C THR A 309 -7.33 -24.95 -9.80
N TYR A 310 -6.41 -24.05 -9.46
CA TYR A 310 -4.97 -24.27 -9.61
C TYR A 310 -4.37 -25.19 -8.53
N SER A 311 -4.97 -25.19 -7.33
CA SER A 311 -4.50 -25.95 -6.19
C SER A 311 -4.80 -27.45 -6.28
N ARG A 312 -3.99 -28.24 -5.56
CA ARG A 312 -4.15 -29.71 -5.46
C ARG A 312 -5.10 -30.14 -4.35
N ASN A 313 -5.14 -29.37 -3.26
CA ASN A 313 -5.93 -29.65 -2.07
C ASN A 313 -6.39 -28.36 -1.38
N ILE A 314 -7.26 -28.49 -0.39
CA ILE A 314 -7.84 -27.34 0.32
C ILE A 314 -6.74 -26.50 1.01
N LYS A 315 -5.71 -27.14 1.59
CA LYS A 315 -4.61 -26.45 2.28
C LYS A 315 -3.79 -25.58 1.34
N GLU A 316 -3.48 -26.06 0.13
CA GLU A 316 -2.75 -25.29 -0.89
C GLU A 316 -3.60 -24.12 -1.39
N ALA A 317 -4.91 -24.34 -1.63
CA ALA A 317 -5.85 -23.26 -1.98
C ALA A 317 -5.86 -22.16 -0.94
N GLN A 318 -6.07 -22.49 0.33
CA GLN A 318 -6.04 -21.52 1.43
C GLN A 318 -4.69 -20.83 1.54
N SER A 319 -3.58 -21.56 1.42
CA SER A 319 -2.23 -20.98 1.47
C SER A 319 -1.99 -19.95 0.36
N TYR A 320 -2.49 -20.20 -0.85
CA TYR A 320 -2.40 -19.27 -1.97
C TYR A 320 -3.38 -18.09 -1.89
N GLN A 321 -4.48 -18.24 -1.14
CA GLN A 321 -5.42 -17.16 -0.86
C GLN A 321 -4.90 -16.20 0.21
N MET A 322 -4.05 -16.65 1.15
CA MET A 322 -3.53 -15.79 2.22
C MET A 322 -2.79 -14.53 1.72
N PRO A 323 -1.90 -14.59 0.72
CA PRO A 323 -1.31 -13.37 0.12
C PRO A 323 -2.35 -12.42 -0.47
N VAL A 324 -3.42 -12.96 -1.09
CA VAL A 324 -4.52 -12.14 -1.63
C VAL A 324 -5.29 -11.45 -0.50
N LEU A 325 -5.53 -12.17 0.60
CA LEU A 325 -6.15 -11.61 1.81
C LEU A 325 -5.27 -10.50 2.41
N PHE A 326 -3.96 -10.73 2.61
CA PHE A 326 -3.05 -9.71 3.14
C PHE A 326 -2.92 -8.51 2.20
N GLY A 327 -2.87 -8.73 0.89
CA GLY A 327 -2.91 -7.65 -0.09
C GLY A 327 -4.20 -6.82 0.03
N GLY A 328 -5.35 -7.48 0.12
CA GLY A 328 -6.65 -6.82 0.34
C GLY A 328 -6.69 -6.03 1.66
N ILE A 329 -6.15 -6.61 2.75
CA ILE A 329 -5.99 -5.94 4.04
C ILE A 329 -5.19 -4.65 3.88
N MET A 330 -3.97 -4.73 3.33
CA MET A 330 -3.09 -3.57 3.18
C MET A 330 -3.72 -2.47 2.31
N LEU A 331 -4.35 -2.84 1.19
CA LEU A 331 -5.02 -1.89 0.31
C LEU A 331 -6.25 -1.25 0.98
N SER A 332 -6.97 -1.99 1.81
CA SER A 332 -8.10 -1.44 2.56
C SER A 332 -7.67 -0.47 3.66
N MET A 333 -6.45 -0.60 4.22
CA MET A 333 -5.94 0.30 5.26
C MET A 333 -5.76 1.75 4.79
N VAL A 334 -5.80 2.01 3.48
CA VAL A 334 -5.79 3.37 2.93
C VAL A 334 -6.98 4.19 3.47
N SER A 335 -8.13 3.58 3.79
CA SER A 335 -9.28 4.27 4.37
C SER A 335 -9.00 4.91 5.74
N PHE A 336 -7.99 4.41 6.48
CA PHE A 336 -7.61 4.95 7.78
C PHE A 336 -6.90 6.29 7.67
N LEU A 337 -6.29 6.56 6.51
CA LEU A 337 -5.45 7.72 6.26
C LEU A 337 -6.30 8.84 5.65
N PRO A 338 -6.58 9.92 6.40
CA PRO A 338 -7.48 10.99 5.92
C PRO A 338 -6.94 11.72 4.69
N ALA A 339 -5.61 11.77 4.54
CA ALA A 339 -4.95 12.45 3.42
C ALA A 339 -5.18 11.77 2.05
N PHE A 340 -5.68 10.53 2.04
CA PHE A 340 -5.98 9.81 0.82
C PHE A 340 -7.45 10.00 0.49
N GLU A 341 -7.74 10.79 -0.54
CA GLU A 341 -9.08 11.02 -1.08
C GLU A 341 -9.28 10.20 -2.36
N LEU A 342 -10.53 9.81 -2.64
CA LEU A 342 -10.84 9.10 -3.87
C LEU A 342 -10.63 10.03 -5.06
N ASN A 343 -9.79 9.60 -5.99
CA ASN A 343 -9.57 10.26 -7.27
C ASN A 343 -9.59 9.21 -8.39
N PHE A 344 -9.51 9.66 -9.64
CA PHE A 344 -9.53 8.78 -10.81
C PHE A 344 -8.49 7.65 -10.73
N GLY A 345 -7.26 7.95 -10.29
CA GLY A 345 -6.21 6.92 -10.13
C GLY A 345 -6.56 5.88 -9.08
N PHE A 346 -7.01 6.31 -7.89
CA PHE A 346 -7.43 5.38 -6.84
C PHE A 346 -8.69 4.60 -7.21
N ALA A 347 -9.59 5.16 -8.03
CA ALA A 347 -10.80 4.49 -8.52
C ALA A 347 -10.50 3.26 -9.40
N LEU A 348 -9.30 3.20 -10.02
CA LEU A 348 -8.83 2.08 -10.83
C LEU A 348 -8.17 0.95 -10.03
N ILE A 349 -7.76 1.21 -8.79
CA ILE A 349 -7.07 0.22 -7.96
C ILE A 349 -8.13 -0.56 -7.17
N PRO A 350 -8.34 -1.87 -7.44
CA PRO A 350 -9.33 -2.65 -6.72
C PRO A 350 -9.00 -2.67 -5.22
N VAL A 351 -10.02 -2.77 -4.38
CA VAL A 351 -9.95 -2.68 -2.92
C VAL A 351 -9.70 -1.26 -2.39
N VAL A 352 -8.77 -0.50 -2.97
CA VAL A 352 -8.55 0.92 -2.60
C VAL A 352 -9.73 1.77 -3.03
N ASN A 353 -10.19 1.59 -4.28
CA ASN A 353 -11.37 2.25 -4.82
C ASN A 353 -12.60 2.04 -3.93
N PHE A 354 -12.82 0.80 -3.49
CA PHE A 354 -13.90 0.42 -2.59
C PHE A 354 -13.73 0.99 -1.20
N SER A 355 -12.53 0.90 -0.61
CA SER A 355 -12.31 1.32 0.76
C SER A 355 -12.51 2.81 0.94
N LEU A 356 -12.01 3.61 0.00
CA LEU A 356 -12.20 5.06 -0.02
C LEU A 356 -13.65 5.44 -0.33
N LEU A 357 -14.28 4.85 -1.35
CA LEU A 357 -15.66 5.16 -1.68
C LEU A 357 -16.62 4.79 -0.54
N MET A 358 -16.42 3.65 0.13
CA MET A 358 -17.21 3.26 1.29
C MET A 358 -17.04 4.25 2.45
N ARG A 359 -15.82 4.74 2.70
CA ARG A 359 -15.56 5.78 3.70
C ARG A 359 -16.33 7.05 3.36
N ASP A 360 -16.27 7.49 2.11
CA ASP A 360 -16.90 8.73 1.65
C ASP A 360 -18.44 8.61 1.69
N ILE A 361 -18.99 7.42 1.39
CA ILE A 361 -20.41 7.10 1.59
C ILE A 361 -20.81 7.18 3.08
N MET A 362 -19.97 6.66 3.98
CA MET A 362 -20.23 6.76 5.43
C MET A 362 -20.16 8.19 5.95
N LEU A 363 -19.29 9.02 5.35
CA LEU A 363 -19.21 10.45 5.63
C LEU A 363 -20.37 11.26 5.07
N GLY A 364 -21.14 10.69 4.13
CA GLY A 364 -22.20 11.38 3.41
C GLY A 364 -21.69 12.37 2.36
N ASP A 365 -20.43 12.23 1.93
CA ASP A 365 -19.71 13.19 1.08
C ASP A 365 -19.10 12.48 -0.14
N PHE A 366 -19.90 11.68 -0.84
CA PHE A 366 -19.45 10.92 -2.01
C PHE A 366 -19.94 11.55 -3.31
N GLN A 367 -19.10 11.50 -4.35
CA GLN A 367 -19.47 11.96 -5.68
C GLN A 367 -19.98 10.80 -6.54
N ILE A 368 -21.06 11.04 -7.28
CA ILE A 368 -21.67 10.02 -8.14
C ILE A 368 -20.75 9.59 -9.30
N LEU A 369 -19.87 10.50 -9.75
CA LEU A 369 -18.89 10.22 -10.79
C LEU A 369 -17.92 9.13 -10.33
N TYR A 370 -17.34 9.27 -9.13
CA TYR A 370 -16.45 8.25 -8.58
C TYR A 370 -17.17 6.91 -8.36
N LEU A 371 -18.44 6.92 -7.93
CA LEU A 371 -19.23 5.69 -7.86
C LEU A 371 -19.29 4.97 -9.23
N ALA A 372 -19.54 5.71 -10.31
CA ALA A 372 -19.55 5.15 -11.65
C ALA A 372 -18.16 4.64 -12.09
N GLU A 373 -17.10 5.39 -11.82
CA GLU A 373 -15.72 4.99 -12.13
C GLU A 373 -15.32 3.69 -11.43
N VAL A 374 -15.64 3.55 -10.13
CA VAL A 374 -15.40 2.33 -9.36
C VAL A 374 -16.18 1.15 -9.93
N VAL A 375 -17.46 1.33 -10.25
CA VAL A 375 -18.27 0.24 -10.82
C VAL A 375 -17.75 -0.19 -12.19
N VAL A 376 -17.42 0.76 -13.07
CA VAL A 376 -16.90 0.46 -14.42
C VAL A 376 -15.54 -0.23 -14.35
N SER A 377 -14.62 0.28 -13.51
CA SER A 377 -13.29 -0.32 -13.36
C SER A 377 -13.39 -1.77 -12.88
N MET A 378 -14.33 -2.04 -11.97
CA MET A 378 -14.55 -3.39 -11.44
C MET A 378 -15.23 -4.33 -12.43
N ILE A 379 -16.20 -3.86 -13.22
CA ILE A 379 -16.81 -4.68 -14.28
C ILE A 379 -15.74 -5.12 -15.28
N ILE A 380 -14.81 -4.24 -15.65
CA ILE A 380 -13.69 -4.59 -16.54
C ILE A 380 -12.81 -5.67 -15.90
N LEU A 381 -12.46 -5.51 -14.63
CA LEU A 381 -11.66 -6.49 -13.88
C LEU A 381 -12.39 -7.83 -13.71
N ASP A 382 -13.70 -7.82 -13.50
CA ASP A 382 -14.54 -9.01 -13.40
C ASP A 382 -14.55 -9.80 -14.69
N ILE A 383 -14.73 -9.13 -15.84
CA ILE A 383 -14.68 -9.79 -17.15
C ILE A 383 -13.34 -10.51 -17.34
N ILE A 384 -12.23 -9.85 -16.98
CA ILE A 384 -10.89 -10.44 -17.06
C ILE A 384 -10.75 -11.62 -16.09
N ALA A 385 -11.17 -11.47 -14.83
CA ALA A 385 -11.03 -12.49 -13.80
C ALA A 385 -11.87 -13.75 -14.12
N ILE A 386 -13.10 -13.56 -14.58
CA ILE A 386 -13.99 -14.66 -15.01
C ILE A 386 -13.39 -15.37 -16.23
N PHE A 387 -12.89 -14.62 -17.22
CA PHE A 387 -12.24 -15.20 -18.39
C PHE A 387 -11.03 -16.06 -18.00
N VAL A 388 -10.19 -15.58 -17.09
CA VAL A 388 -9.04 -16.34 -16.55
C VAL A 388 -9.50 -17.60 -15.83
N SER A 389 -10.54 -17.52 -14.99
CA SER A 389 -11.10 -18.67 -14.27
C SER A 389 -11.59 -19.77 -15.22
N ILE A 390 -12.37 -19.40 -16.23
CA ILE A 390 -12.86 -20.33 -17.26
C ILE A 390 -11.69 -20.96 -18.02
N LYS A 391 -10.66 -20.16 -18.38
CA LYS A 391 -9.48 -20.66 -19.10
C LYS A 391 -8.67 -21.66 -18.27
N LEU A 392 -8.50 -21.41 -16.97
CA LEU A 392 -7.79 -22.30 -16.06
C LEU A 392 -8.55 -23.61 -15.86
N PHE A 393 -9.87 -23.55 -15.67
CA PHE A 393 -10.68 -24.75 -15.49
C PHE A 393 -10.77 -25.61 -16.75
N ASN A 394 -10.71 -25.00 -17.94
CA ASN A 394 -10.64 -25.77 -19.18
C ASN A 394 -9.28 -26.42 -19.42
N ASN A 395 -8.23 -26.04 -18.69
CA ASN A 395 -6.90 -26.59 -18.85
C ASN A 395 -6.70 -27.85 -18.00
N GLU A 396 -6.60 -29.01 -18.66
CA GLU A 396 -6.46 -30.31 -18.01
C GLU A 396 -5.19 -30.41 -17.16
N SER A 397 -4.08 -29.81 -17.60
CA SER A 397 -2.83 -29.81 -16.83
C SER A 397 -2.95 -29.09 -15.48
N VAL A 398 -3.92 -28.18 -15.36
CA VAL A 398 -4.22 -27.44 -14.12
C VAL A 398 -5.17 -28.24 -13.25
N LEU A 399 -6.20 -28.84 -13.85
CA LEU A 399 -7.15 -29.68 -13.12
C LEU A 399 -6.48 -30.92 -12.51
N PHE A 400 -5.63 -31.62 -13.26
CA PHE A 400 -5.02 -32.89 -12.88
C PHE A 400 -3.57 -32.77 -12.39
N ARG A 401 -3.23 -31.67 -11.72
CA ARG A 401 -1.87 -31.45 -11.19
C ARG A 401 -1.54 -32.51 -10.12
N THR A 402 -0.68 -33.48 -10.44
CA THR A 402 -0.24 -34.52 -9.49
C THR A 402 0.78 -33.99 -8.48
N ALA A 403 0.85 -34.61 -7.30
CA ALA A 403 1.73 -34.21 -6.20
C ALA A 403 3.24 -34.25 -6.56
N GLU A 404 3.63 -35.09 -7.53
CA GLU A 404 5.03 -35.31 -7.92
C GLU A 404 5.66 -34.14 -8.67
N ASP A 405 4.87 -33.23 -9.23
CA ASP A 405 5.41 -32.10 -9.98
C ASP A 405 5.97 -31.02 -9.03
N LYS A 406 7.30 -30.99 -8.92
CA LYS A 406 8.12 -29.91 -8.35
C LYS A 406 8.10 -29.80 -6.83
N SER A 407 8.57 -30.85 -6.14
CA SER A 407 9.24 -30.62 -4.86
C SER A 407 10.44 -29.67 -5.09
N LEU A 408 10.61 -28.68 -4.20
CA LEU A 408 11.72 -27.71 -4.17
C LEU A 408 13.05 -28.41 -3.85
N LYS A 409 13.44 -29.41 -4.66
CA LYS A 409 14.77 -30.03 -4.60
C LYS A 409 15.76 -29.06 -5.26
N PHE A 410 16.08 -28.00 -4.52
CA PHE A 410 17.07 -27.00 -4.91
C PHE A 410 18.49 -27.55 -4.93
N TRP A 411 18.75 -28.57 -4.12
CA TRP A 411 20.03 -29.27 -4.04
C TRP A 411 19.91 -30.71 -4.52
N GLY A 412 20.75 -31.06 -5.49
CA GLY A 412 20.83 -32.39 -6.10
C GLY A 412 21.69 -32.39 -7.37
N LYS A 413 22.04 -33.60 -7.85
CA LYS A 413 22.91 -33.80 -9.03
C LYS A 413 22.38 -33.16 -10.34
N ASN A 414 21.11 -32.75 -10.39
CA ASN A 414 20.51 -32.08 -11.55
C ASN A 414 20.78 -30.57 -11.54
N LYS A 415 21.94 -30.19 -12.06
CA LYS A 415 22.44 -28.81 -12.22
C LYS A 415 21.54 -27.86 -13.06
N LYS A 416 20.43 -28.35 -13.64
CA LYS A 416 19.49 -27.56 -14.46
C LYS A 416 18.40 -26.81 -13.66
N ASN A 417 18.31 -27.01 -12.35
CA ASN A 417 17.24 -26.41 -11.54
C ASN A 417 17.40 -24.90 -11.25
N VAL A 418 18.61 -24.33 -11.39
CA VAL A 418 18.84 -22.90 -11.13
C VAL A 418 18.19 -21.98 -12.18
N PHE A 419 17.96 -22.47 -13.40
CA PHE A 419 17.23 -21.73 -14.44
C PHE A 419 15.74 -22.12 -14.47
N SER A 420 15.23 -22.80 -13.44
CA SER A 420 13.79 -23.01 -13.32
C SER A 420 13.10 -21.70 -12.93
N GLN A 421 11.88 -21.48 -13.46
CA GLN A 421 11.08 -20.29 -13.13
C GLN A 421 10.91 -20.10 -11.61
N GLN A 422 10.70 -21.20 -10.88
CA GLN A 422 10.56 -21.19 -9.43
C GLN A 422 11.83 -20.71 -8.71
N PHE A 423 13.00 -21.24 -9.11
CA PHE A 423 14.27 -20.82 -8.52
C PHE A 423 14.57 -19.35 -8.84
N VAL A 424 14.35 -18.93 -10.09
CA VAL A 424 14.61 -17.55 -10.53
C VAL A 424 13.71 -16.55 -9.78
N ILE A 425 12.42 -16.87 -9.61
CA ILE A 425 11.49 -16.04 -8.82
C ILE A 425 11.92 -16.01 -7.36
N MET A 426 12.28 -17.15 -6.76
CA MET A 426 12.74 -17.19 -5.37
C MET A 426 14.04 -16.39 -5.17
N PHE A 427 14.99 -16.51 -6.10
CA PHE A 427 16.23 -15.73 -6.10
C PHE A 427 15.91 -14.23 -6.18
N PHE A 428 15.02 -13.83 -7.09
CA PHE A 428 14.60 -12.43 -7.21
C PHE A 428 13.94 -11.93 -5.92
N VAL A 429 13.00 -12.68 -5.33
CA VAL A 429 12.35 -12.31 -4.06
C VAL A 429 13.38 -12.21 -2.93
N PHE A 430 14.34 -13.13 -2.85
CA PHE A 430 15.41 -13.07 -1.87
C PHE A 430 16.27 -11.80 -2.02
N VAL A 431 16.67 -11.47 -3.26
CA VAL A 431 17.41 -10.23 -3.56
C VAL A 431 16.58 -9.00 -3.21
N LEU A 432 15.28 -8.98 -3.56
CA LEU A 432 14.38 -7.88 -3.27
C LEU A 432 14.20 -7.64 -1.76
N LEU A 433 14.08 -8.70 -0.97
CA LEU A 433 13.97 -8.60 0.49
C LEU A 433 15.26 -8.05 1.11
N ILE A 434 16.43 -8.54 0.66
CA ILE A 434 17.71 -8.01 1.13
C ILE A 434 17.90 -6.56 0.70
N LEU A 435 17.50 -6.21 -0.53
CA LEU A 435 17.50 -4.84 -1.03
C LEU A 435 16.65 -3.93 -0.13
N PHE A 436 15.43 -4.35 0.22
CA PHE A 436 14.53 -3.58 1.07
C PHE A 436 15.10 -3.37 2.48
N TYR A 437 15.48 -4.46 3.18
CA TYR A 437 15.90 -4.37 4.58
C TYR A 437 17.35 -3.88 4.75
N VAL A 438 18.29 -4.40 3.96
CA VAL A 438 19.72 -4.11 4.09
C VAL A 438 20.13 -2.97 3.17
N GLY A 439 19.75 -3.03 1.88
CA GLY A 439 20.07 -2.01 0.89
C GLY A 439 19.47 -0.65 1.26
N GLY A 440 18.18 -0.60 1.57
CA GLY A 440 17.48 0.60 2.02
C GLY A 440 18.12 1.22 3.27
N SER A 441 18.49 0.39 4.25
CA SER A 441 19.21 0.86 5.44
C SER A 441 20.57 1.49 5.11
N TRP A 442 21.35 0.88 4.20
CA TRP A 442 22.63 1.45 3.78
C TRP A 442 22.48 2.77 3.02
N GLN A 443 21.47 2.85 2.13
CA GLN A 443 21.19 4.06 1.34
C GLN A 443 20.69 5.21 2.22
N ASN A 444 19.89 4.91 3.26
CA ASN A 444 19.44 5.92 4.23
C ASN A 444 20.57 6.53 5.05
N ILE A 445 21.64 5.77 5.35
CA ILE A 445 22.82 6.28 6.07
C ILE A 445 23.69 7.14 5.16
N ASN A 446 24.00 6.64 3.96
CA ASN A 446 24.70 7.39 2.94
C ASN A 446 24.30 6.86 1.56
N LEU A 447 23.65 7.71 0.76
CA LEU A 447 23.04 7.30 -0.50
C LEU A 447 24.08 6.67 -1.43
N MET A 448 25.21 7.33 -1.67
CA MET A 448 26.17 6.86 -2.68
C MET A 448 26.96 5.63 -2.26
N LYS A 449 27.48 5.58 -1.03
CA LYS A 449 28.13 4.36 -0.53
C LYS A 449 27.13 3.22 -0.40
N GLY A 450 25.88 3.54 -0.02
CA GLY A 450 24.78 2.58 0.05
C GLY A 450 24.42 1.99 -1.31
N LEU A 451 24.32 2.81 -2.35
CA LEU A 451 24.11 2.37 -3.74
C LEU A 451 25.25 1.47 -4.20
N VAL A 452 26.52 1.87 -4.03
CA VAL A 452 27.66 1.03 -4.41
C VAL A 452 27.64 -0.34 -3.72
N LYS A 453 27.37 -0.37 -2.40
CA LYS A 453 27.25 -1.62 -1.65
C LYS A 453 26.08 -2.47 -2.14
N THR A 454 24.96 -1.84 -2.46
CA THR A 454 23.74 -2.51 -2.94
C THR A 454 24.00 -3.18 -4.29
N GLU A 455 24.52 -2.44 -5.26
CA GLU A 455 24.81 -2.93 -6.60
C GLU A 455 25.82 -4.08 -6.60
N ILE A 456 26.87 -3.97 -5.79
CA ILE A 456 27.93 -4.98 -5.76
C ILE A 456 27.52 -6.19 -4.91
N LEU A 457 27.06 -5.98 -3.67
CA LEU A 457 26.88 -7.06 -2.69
C LEU A 457 25.51 -7.73 -2.77
N ILE A 458 24.47 -6.99 -3.18
CA ILE A 458 23.08 -7.48 -3.18
C ILE A 458 22.65 -7.91 -4.60
N ILE A 459 23.08 -7.20 -5.64
CA ILE A 459 22.66 -7.48 -7.02
C ILE A 459 23.69 -8.36 -7.74
N LEU A 460 24.93 -7.88 -7.90
CA LEU A 460 25.94 -8.55 -8.71
C LEU A 460 26.50 -9.82 -8.07
N LEU A 461 26.93 -9.75 -6.79
CA LEU A 461 27.59 -10.85 -6.11
C LEU A 461 26.71 -12.11 -6.02
N PRO A 462 25.43 -12.05 -5.59
CA PRO A 462 24.58 -13.24 -5.54
C PRO A 462 24.31 -13.83 -6.92
N THR A 463 24.17 -12.98 -7.94
CA THR A 463 24.01 -13.43 -9.34
C THR A 463 25.23 -14.22 -9.80
N ILE A 464 26.44 -13.67 -9.61
CA ILE A 464 27.69 -14.36 -9.97
C ILE A 464 27.85 -15.64 -9.15
N ALA A 465 27.53 -15.61 -7.85
CA ALA A 465 27.61 -16.78 -6.99
C ALA A 465 26.72 -17.93 -7.49
N VAL A 466 25.46 -17.65 -7.86
CA VAL A 466 24.55 -18.65 -8.43
C VAL A 466 25.09 -19.22 -9.75
N LEU A 467 25.62 -18.37 -10.64
CA LEU A 467 26.20 -18.81 -11.90
C LEU A 467 27.44 -19.69 -11.70
N LYS A 468 28.30 -19.37 -10.72
CA LYS A 468 29.50 -20.16 -10.39
C LYS A 468 29.15 -21.47 -9.69
N ILE A 469 28.26 -21.44 -8.69
CA ILE A 469 27.81 -22.62 -7.93
C ILE A 469 27.12 -23.63 -8.87
N SER A 470 26.33 -23.13 -9.82
CA SER A 470 25.68 -23.99 -10.83
C SER A 470 26.66 -24.59 -11.85
N LYS A 471 27.94 -24.17 -11.85
CA LYS A 471 28.96 -24.52 -12.85
C LYS A 471 28.47 -24.24 -14.28
N SER A 472 27.67 -23.19 -14.44
CA SER A 472 27.17 -22.76 -15.74
C SER A 472 28.28 -22.09 -16.54
N ASP A 473 28.24 -22.19 -17.86
CA ASP A 473 29.11 -21.41 -18.72
C ASP A 473 28.66 -19.94 -18.67
N VAL A 474 29.36 -19.15 -17.84
CA VAL A 474 29.05 -17.73 -17.59
C VAL A 474 29.04 -16.93 -18.89
N LYS A 475 29.96 -17.20 -19.82
CA LYS A 475 30.04 -16.45 -21.08
C LYS A 475 28.80 -16.70 -21.93
N ARG A 476 28.37 -17.95 -22.01
CA ARG A 476 27.16 -18.34 -22.76
C ARG A 476 25.89 -17.81 -22.10
N VAL A 477 25.75 -17.96 -20.79
CA VAL A 477 24.53 -17.54 -20.06
C VAL A 477 24.36 -16.03 -20.10
N LEU A 478 25.45 -15.29 -19.87
CA LEU A 478 25.46 -13.83 -19.95
C LEU A 478 25.53 -13.32 -21.39
N ARG A 479 25.63 -14.17 -22.41
CA ARG A 479 25.72 -13.76 -23.83
C ARG A 479 26.85 -12.75 -24.06
N ILE A 480 28.05 -13.07 -23.57
CA ILE A 480 29.25 -12.23 -23.74
C ILE A 480 29.77 -12.45 -25.16
N HIS A 481 29.15 -11.77 -26.11
CA HIS A 481 29.49 -11.78 -27.53
C HIS A 481 29.59 -10.36 -28.05
N TYR A 482 30.53 -10.12 -28.96
CA TYR A 482 30.59 -8.86 -29.71
C TYR A 482 29.50 -8.85 -30.79
N THR A 483 28.99 -7.65 -31.09
CA THR A 483 27.99 -7.43 -32.13
C THR A 483 28.43 -6.29 -33.05
N SER A 484 27.71 -6.07 -34.13
CA SER A 484 28.02 -4.98 -35.08
C SER A 484 28.04 -3.61 -34.37
N PRO A 485 29.06 -2.76 -34.60
CA PRO A 485 29.10 -1.40 -34.06
C PRO A 485 27.85 -0.57 -34.38
N LEU A 486 27.17 -0.88 -35.49
CA LEU A 486 25.92 -0.24 -35.90
C LEU A 486 24.81 -0.41 -34.84
N ASN A 487 24.80 -1.53 -34.09
CA ASN A 487 23.84 -1.72 -33.01
C ASN A 487 24.01 -0.66 -31.90
N PHE A 488 25.25 -0.27 -31.57
CA PHE A 488 25.51 0.77 -30.57
C PHE A 488 25.13 2.16 -31.08
N LEU A 489 25.39 2.46 -32.36
CA LEU A 489 24.95 3.72 -32.98
C LEU A 489 23.41 3.83 -32.99
N LEU A 490 22.70 2.77 -33.37
CA LEU A 490 21.24 2.76 -33.36
C LEU A 490 20.68 2.90 -31.95
N VAL A 491 21.30 2.27 -30.95
CA VAL A 491 20.94 2.47 -29.53
C VAL A 491 21.16 3.92 -29.10
N LEU A 492 22.28 4.54 -29.50
CA LEU A 492 22.54 5.96 -29.23
C LEU A 492 21.45 6.86 -29.81
N LEU A 493 21.02 6.58 -31.05
CA LEU A 493 19.96 7.33 -31.73
C LEU A 493 18.56 7.08 -31.12
N MET A 494 18.30 5.86 -30.64
CA MET A 494 17.04 5.51 -29.97
C MET A 494 16.94 6.05 -28.54
N ALA A 495 18.07 6.30 -27.86
CA ALA A 495 18.07 6.68 -26.45
C ALA A 495 17.31 7.98 -26.15
N LEU A 496 17.41 8.99 -27.02
CA LEU A 496 16.69 10.25 -26.84
C LEU A 496 15.17 10.08 -27.01
N PRO A 497 14.66 9.47 -28.10
CA PRO A 497 13.24 9.11 -28.20
C PRO A 497 12.72 8.28 -27.03
N VAL A 498 13.48 7.26 -26.58
CA VAL A 498 13.09 6.44 -25.43
C VAL A 498 13.00 7.27 -24.15
N PHE A 499 13.96 8.17 -23.92
CA PHE A 499 13.96 9.07 -22.77
C PHE A 499 12.74 10.02 -22.78
N VAL A 500 12.42 10.63 -23.93
CA VAL A 500 11.23 11.49 -24.07
C VAL A 500 9.96 10.72 -23.75
N LEU A 501 9.81 9.49 -24.27
CA LEU A 501 8.65 8.66 -23.98
C LEU A 501 8.57 8.25 -22.50
N ALA A 502 9.71 8.00 -21.86
CA ALA A 502 9.75 7.72 -20.42
C ALA A 502 9.29 8.96 -19.61
N VAL A 503 9.75 10.16 -19.94
CA VAL A 503 9.33 11.40 -19.27
C VAL A 503 7.84 11.69 -19.48
N LEU A 504 7.34 11.54 -20.72
CA LEU A 504 5.91 11.70 -21.00
C LEU A 504 5.06 10.66 -20.27
N SER A 505 5.54 9.42 -20.16
CA SER A 505 4.84 8.39 -19.37
C SER A 505 4.76 8.77 -17.89
N MET A 506 5.81 9.36 -17.32
CA MET A 506 5.81 9.89 -15.96
C MET A 506 4.81 11.04 -15.79
N GLN A 507 4.70 11.93 -16.78
CA GLN A 507 3.73 13.03 -16.75
C GLN A 507 2.29 12.54 -16.81
N VAL A 508 2.00 11.54 -17.66
CA VAL A 508 0.68 10.88 -17.68
C VAL A 508 0.38 10.22 -16.33
N ILE A 509 1.37 9.56 -15.72
CA ILE A 509 1.21 8.98 -14.39
C ILE A 509 0.92 10.06 -13.37
N ASN A 510 1.61 11.21 -13.41
CA ASN A 510 1.38 12.32 -12.48
C ASN A 510 -0.01 12.97 -12.65
N LEU A 511 -0.65 12.87 -13.82
CA LEU A 511 -2.04 13.28 -14.01
C LEU A 511 -3.04 12.33 -13.36
N ILE A 512 -2.74 11.02 -13.35
CA ILE A 512 -3.62 9.98 -12.81
C ILE A 512 -3.39 9.78 -11.31
N TYR A 513 -2.13 9.83 -10.90
CA TYR A 513 -1.62 9.57 -9.56
C TYR A 513 -0.58 10.65 -9.21
N PRO A 514 -1.04 11.84 -8.75
CA PRO A 514 -0.17 12.97 -8.48
C PRO A 514 0.89 12.63 -7.44
N ILE A 515 2.13 12.98 -7.76
CA ILE A 515 3.26 12.81 -6.84
C ILE A 515 3.09 13.83 -5.71
N PRO A 516 3.04 13.40 -4.44
CA PRO A 516 2.93 14.34 -3.32
C PRO A 516 4.11 15.31 -3.29
N GLU A 517 3.85 16.59 -2.99
CA GLU A 517 4.92 17.61 -2.89
C GLU A 517 5.98 17.21 -1.86
N SER A 518 5.56 16.61 -0.74
CA SER A 518 6.45 16.10 0.30
C SER A 518 7.42 15.02 -0.22
N TYR A 519 6.98 14.21 -1.18
CA TYR A 519 7.82 13.21 -1.83
C TYR A 519 8.85 13.87 -2.75
N ILE A 520 8.44 14.88 -3.52
CA ILE A 520 9.34 15.67 -4.38
C ILE A 520 10.40 16.38 -3.52
N GLU A 521 10.00 17.00 -2.41
CA GLU A 521 10.92 17.62 -1.46
C GLU A 521 11.91 16.63 -0.85
N ALA A 522 11.44 15.43 -0.47
CA ALA A 522 12.29 14.39 0.09
C ALA A 522 13.37 13.95 -0.91
N ILE A 523 13.00 13.74 -2.18
CA ILE A 523 13.96 13.43 -3.26
C ILE A 523 14.92 14.59 -3.47
N ASN A 524 14.43 15.82 -3.54
CA ASN A 524 15.27 16.99 -3.76
C ASN A 524 16.28 17.18 -2.63
N LYS A 525 15.88 16.99 -1.37
CA LYS A 525 16.78 17.02 -0.21
C LYS A 525 17.85 15.93 -0.30
N LEU A 526 17.49 14.70 -0.66
CA LEU A 526 18.44 13.61 -0.86
C LEU A 526 19.45 13.93 -1.98
N VAL A 527 18.98 14.44 -3.12
CA VAL A 527 19.83 14.77 -4.28
C VAL A 527 20.75 15.97 -4.01
N GLN A 528 20.26 17.00 -3.30
CA GLN A 528 21.02 18.21 -3.00
C GLN A 528 22.01 18.03 -1.83
N SER A 529 21.75 17.10 -0.91
CA SER A 529 22.62 16.85 0.25
C SER A 529 24.02 16.38 -0.12
N GLU A 530 24.22 15.84 -1.33
CA GLU A 530 25.50 15.38 -1.81
C GLU A 530 25.95 16.19 -3.04
N ASN A 531 26.73 17.27 -2.80
CA ASN A 531 27.33 18.08 -3.88
C ASN A 531 28.44 17.30 -4.61
N ILE A 532 28.03 16.34 -5.44
CA ILE A 532 28.91 15.41 -6.14
C ILE A 532 29.14 15.87 -7.58
N GLY A 533 30.41 15.86 -7.99
CA GLY A 533 30.81 16.10 -9.37
C GLY A 533 30.10 15.16 -10.35
N ILE A 534 29.67 15.70 -11.51
CA ILE A 534 28.82 15.00 -12.47
C ILE A 534 29.36 13.63 -12.89
N TRP A 535 30.69 13.49 -13.04
CA TRP A 535 31.34 12.24 -13.42
C TRP A 535 31.22 11.13 -12.37
N LYS A 536 31.34 11.49 -11.08
CA LYS A 536 31.14 10.52 -9.98
C LYS A 536 29.68 10.11 -9.89
N ASN A 537 28.75 11.03 -10.17
CA ASN A 537 27.32 10.70 -10.23
C ASN A 537 27.01 9.72 -11.38
N ILE A 538 27.51 10.00 -12.60
CA ILE A 538 27.37 9.09 -13.75
C ILE A 538 27.96 7.71 -13.43
N LEU A 539 29.13 7.64 -12.79
CA LEU A 539 29.74 6.35 -12.46
C LEU A 539 28.87 5.51 -11.51
N ILE A 540 28.30 6.13 -10.47
CA ILE A 540 27.59 5.40 -9.40
C ILE A 540 26.11 5.19 -9.72
N VAL A 541 25.45 6.11 -10.42
CA VAL A 541 24.00 6.08 -10.68
C VAL A 541 23.66 5.62 -12.10
N ALA A 542 24.60 5.72 -13.05
CA ALA A 542 24.39 5.21 -14.42
C ALA A 542 25.22 3.97 -14.72
N VAL A 543 26.55 4.03 -14.58
CA VAL A 543 27.45 2.95 -15.00
C VAL A 543 27.30 1.71 -14.13
N LEU A 544 27.33 1.88 -12.80
CA LEU A 544 27.30 0.74 -11.89
C LEU A 544 25.98 -0.06 -11.95
N PRO A 545 24.78 0.55 -11.82
CA PRO A 545 23.51 -0.16 -12.02
C PRO A 545 23.37 -0.71 -13.45
N GLY A 546 23.80 0.07 -14.45
CA GLY A 546 23.78 -0.35 -15.85
C GLY A 546 24.61 -1.60 -16.16
N ILE A 547 25.55 -2.00 -15.29
CA ILE A 547 26.27 -3.27 -15.39
C ILE A 547 25.63 -4.31 -14.46
N CYS A 548 25.47 -3.98 -13.18
CA CYS A 548 25.05 -4.91 -12.15
C CYS A 548 23.63 -5.44 -12.41
N GLU A 549 22.69 -4.56 -12.71
CA GLU A 549 21.31 -4.94 -12.97
C GLU A 549 21.19 -5.70 -14.30
N GLU A 550 21.93 -5.32 -15.35
CA GLU A 550 21.90 -6.05 -16.62
C GLU A 550 22.43 -7.48 -16.48
N VAL A 551 23.49 -7.69 -15.68
CA VAL A 551 24.00 -9.03 -15.38
C VAL A 551 22.93 -9.88 -14.69
N MET A 552 22.17 -9.30 -13.74
CA MET A 552 21.09 -10.01 -13.05
C MET A 552 19.88 -10.26 -13.96
N PHE A 553 19.31 -9.23 -14.59
CA PHE A 553 18.05 -9.35 -15.31
C PHE A 553 18.22 -9.95 -16.70
N ARG A 554 19.16 -9.43 -17.48
CA ARG A 554 19.38 -9.82 -18.89
C ARG A 554 20.35 -10.99 -18.98
N GLY A 555 21.30 -11.06 -18.06
CA GLY A 555 22.23 -12.18 -17.98
C GLY A 555 21.66 -13.42 -17.33
N TYR A 556 20.87 -13.31 -16.26
CA TYR A 556 20.43 -14.48 -15.48
C TYR A 556 18.91 -14.71 -15.50
N ILE A 557 18.09 -13.75 -15.04
CA ILE A 557 16.65 -13.94 -14.83
C ILE A 557 15.92 -14.28 -16.13
N ILE A 558 16.25 -13.62 -17.25
CA ILE A 558 15.58 -13.87 -18.55
C ILE A 558 15.72 -15.30 -19.05
N ASN A 559 16.83 -15.98 -18.73
CA ASN A 559 17.04 -17.38 -19.10
C ASN A 559 16.04 -18.31 -18.39
N GLY A 560 15.55 -17.95 -17.20
CA GLY A 560 14.52 -18.70 -16.48
C GLY A 560 13.16 -18.73 -17.17
N PHE A 561 12.90 -17.72 -18.00
CA PHE A 561 11.62 -17.53 -18.70
C PHE A 561 11.71 -17.80 -20.20
N GLY A 562 12.88 -18.11 -20.75
CA GLY A 562 13.09 -18.34 -22.19
C GLY A 562 12.14 -19.40 -22.80
N LYS A 563 11.86 -20.47 -22.05
CA LYS A 563 10.90 -21.53 -22.47
C LYS A 563 9.46 -21.05 -22.67
N LEU A 564 9.08 -19.87 -22.15
CA LEU A 564 7.75 -19.30 -22.34
C LEU A 564 7.61 -18.56 -23.68
N GLY A 565 8.71 -18.36 -24.40
CA GLY A 565 8.78 -17.64 -25.66
C GLY A 565 9.32 -16.20 -25.50
N PHE A 566 9.72 -15.63 -26.64
CA PHE A 566 10.41 -14.35 -26.75
C PHE A 566 9.75 -13.21 -25.95
N TRP A 567 8.49 -12.90 -26.22
CA TRP A 567 7.80 -11.78 -25.57
C TRP A 567 7.49 -12.03 -24.09
N LYS A 568 7.15 -13.27 -23.71
CA LYS A 568 6.86 -13.59 -22.31
C LYS A 568 8.11 -13.44 -21.44
N ALA A 569 9.27 -13.87 -21.94
CA ALA A 569 10.53 -13.70 -21.23
C ALA A 569 10.87 -12.21 -21.03
N ILE A 570 10.66 -11.37 -22.06
CA ILE A 570 10.90 -9.92 -21.97
C ILE A 570 9.93 -9.27 -20.98
N ILE A 571 8.62 -9.49 -21.13
CA ILE A 571 7.60 -8.80 -20.31
C ILE A 571 7.74 -9.17 -18.84
N ILE A 572 7.95 -10.45 -18.51
CA ILE A 572 8.10 -10.90 -17.12
C ILE A 572 9.35 -10.28 -16.50
N THR A 573 10.49 -10.33 -17.20
CA THR A 573 11.74 -9.79 -16.66
C THR A 573 11.74 -8.28 -16.53
N ALA A 574 11.12 -7.56 -17.46
CA ALA A 574 10.94 -6.12 -17.40
C ALA A 574 10.03 -5.69 -16.26
N PHE A 575 8.98 -6.46 -15.95
CA PHE A 575 8.15 -6.22 -14.79
C PHE A 575 8.92 -6.44 -13.48
N LEU A 576 9.69 -7.54 -13.37
CA LEU A 576 10.55 -7.79 -12.20
C LEU A 576 11.61 -6.68 -12.03
N PHE A 577 12.13 -6.15 -13.14
CA PHE A 577 13.08 -5.03 -13.15
C PHE A 577 12.44 -3.75 -12.59
N GLY A 578 11.23 -3.40 -13.02
CA GLY A 578 10.48 -2.28 -12.44
C GLY A 578 10.16 -2.48 -10.95
N LEU A 579 9.81 -3.70 -10.54
CA LEU A 579 9.52 -4.04 -9.15
C LEU A 579 10.74 -3.90 -8.22
N LEU A 580 11.95 -4.14 -8.73
CA LEU A 580 13.20 -3.97 -7.96
C LEU A 580 13.38 -2.55 -7.42
N HIS A 581 12.84 -1.55 -8.11
CA HIS A 581 13.04 -0.15 -7.77
C HIS A 581 12.21 0.31 -6.56
N LEU A 582 11.24 -0.50 -6.11
CA LEU A 582 10.43 -0.26 -4.91
C LEU A 582 9.75 1.13 -4.86
N ASP A 583 9.49 1.70 -6.04
CA ASP A 583 8.91 3.02 -6.20
C ASP A 583 7.69 2.94 -7.14
N PRO A 584 6.46 3.06 -6.61
CA PRO A 584 5.23 3.02 -7.40
C PRO A 584 5.21 4.05 -8.53
N PHE A 585 5.81 5.23 -8.35
CA PHE A 585 5.79 6.30 -9.34
C PHE A 585 6.70 5.99 -10.53
N ARG A 586 7.81 5.27 -10.31
CA ARG A 586 8.78 4.91 -11.35
C ARG A 586 8.54 3.54 -11.97
N MET A 587 7.69 2.70 -11.37
CA MET A 587 7.52 1.31 -11.78
C MET A 587 7.18 1.17 -13.27
N ILE A 588 6.21 1.93 -13.77
CA ILE A 588 5.76 1.88 -15.18
C ILE A 588 6.87 2.31 -16.17
N PRO A 589 7.47 3.51 -16.07
CA PRO A 589 8.52 3.93 -17.00
C PRO A 589 9.73 2.98 -16.97
N VAL A 590 10.11 2.49 -15.79
CA VAL A 590 11.23 1.55 -15.64
C VAL A 590 10.89 0.18 -16.24
N THR A 591 9.65 -0.29 -16.13
CA THR A 591 9.21 -1.52 -16.83
C THR A 591 9.26 -1.33 -18.35
N PHE A 592 8.85 -0.18 -18.90
CA PHE A 592 8.96 0.06 -20.35
C PHE A 592 10.41 0.11 -20.83
N LEU A 593 11.29 0.79 -20.09
CA LEU A 593 12.73 0.71 -20.32
C LEU A 593 13.19 -0.74 -20.29
N GLY A 594 12.68 -1.51 -19.31
CA GLY A 594 13.03 -2.90 -19.15
C GLY A 594 12.66 -3.79 -20.34
N ILE A 595 11.52 -3.52 -20.98
CA ILE A 595 11.06 -4.18 -22.21
C ILE A 595 12.03 -3.89 -23.34
N TRP A 596 12.41 -2.62 -23.52
CA TRP A 596 13.35 -2.22 -24.57
C TRP A 596 14.72 -2.90 -24.38
N LEU A 597 15.27 -2.89 -23.16
CA LEU A 597 16.55 -3.55 -22.86
C LEU A 597 16.49 -5.08 -23.09
N GLY A 598 15.40 -5.74 -22.68
CA GLY A 598 15.19 -7.15 -22.95
C GLY A 598 15.09 -7.47 -24.44
N TYR A 599 14.44 -6.59 -25.21
CA TYR A 599 14.35 -6.69 -26.67
C TYR A 599 15.73 -6.59 -27.35
N LEU A 600 16.54 -5.60 -26.94
CA LEU A 600 17.90 -5.42 -27.45
C LEU A 600 18.77 -6.65 -27.18
N LEU A 601 18.70 -7.22 -25.97
CA LEU A 601 19.44 -8.44 -25.62
C LEU A 601 19.08 -9.61 -26.55
N LEU A 602 17.79 -9.93 -26.68
CA LEU A 602 17.36 -11.12 -27.41
C LEU A 602 17.60 -10.97 -28.93
N LYS A 603 17.55 -9.76 -29.49
CA LYS A 603 17.84 -9.51 -30.91
C LYS A 603 19.34 -9.52 -31.24
N THR A 604 20.17 -8.92 -30.39
CA THR A 604 21.63 -8.85 -30.64
C THR A 604 22.40 -10.05 -30.13
N ASN A 605 21.79 -10.85 -29.24
CA ASN A 605 22.44 -11.92 -28.48
C ASN A 605 23.74 -11.46 -27.78
N SER A 606 23.75 -10.21 -27.30
CA SER A 606 24.89 -9.58 -26.63
C SER A 606 24.43 -8.76 -25.44
N ILE A 607 25.02 -8.99 -24.26
CA ILE A 607 24.73 -8.19 -23.05
C ILE A 607 25.31 -6.78 -23.10
N PHE A 608 26.31 -6.52 -23.94
CA PHE A 608 26.93 -5.19 -24.03
C PHE A 608 25.98 -4.14 -24.59
N VAL A 609 25.04 -4.53 -25.45
CA VAL A 609 24.05 -3.62 -26.06
C VAL A 609 23.07 -3.06 -25.01
N PRO A 610 22.37 -3.88 -24.21
CA PRO A 610 21.52 -3.35 -23.15
C PRO A 610 22.31 -2.66 -22.02
N ILE A 611 23.53 -3.10 -21.69
CA ILE A 611 24.42 -2.36 -20.76
C ILE A 611 24.63 -0.93 -21.27
N PHE A 612 25.06 -0.78 -22.52
CA PHE A 612 25.28 0.54 -23.12
C PHE A 612 24.00 1.38 -23.14
N ALA A 613 22.87 0.79 -23.54
CA ALA A 613 21.57 1.46 -23.58
C ALA A 613 21.12 1.96 -22.19
N HIS A 614 21.30 1.15 -21.15
CA HIS A 614 20.92 1.49 -19.79
C HIS A 614 21.82 2.60 -19.22
N ILE A 615 23.13 2.48 -19.37
CA ILE A 615 24.08 3.52 -18.95
C ILE A 615 23.75 4.85 -19.65
N LEU A 616 23.45 4.81 -20.95
CA LEU A 616 23.11 5.99 -21.72
C LEU A 616 21.80 6.63 -21.23
N ASN A 617 20.75 5.84 -20.99
CA ASN A 617 19.49 6.32 -20.45
C ASN A 617 19.68 7.04 -19.10
N ASN A 618 20.39 6.41 -18.16
CA ASN A 618 20.60 7.00 -16.84
C ASN A 618 21.53 8.22 -16.90
N SER A 619 22.50 8.22 -17.81
CA SER A 619 23.36 9.39 -18.05
C SER A 619 22.57 10.58 -18.61
N ILE A 620 21.65 10.34 -19.56
CA ILE A 620 20.75 11.38 -20.08
C ILE A 620 19.85 11.91 -18.96
N ALA A 621 19.29 11.04 -18.11
CA ALA A 621 18.49 11.45 -16.97
C ALA A 621 19.27 12.37 -16.01
N ILE A 622 20.49 11.98 -15.60
CA ILE A 622 21.35 12.80 -14.74
C ILE A 622 21.73 14.13 -15.40
N ALA A 623 22.09 14.11 -16.68
CA ALA A 623 22.49 15.29 -17.42
C ALA A 623 21.33 16.27 -17.59
N SER A 624 20.14 15.77 -17.94
CA SER A 624 18.93 16.57 -18.15
C SER A 624 18.58 17.39 -16.90
N GLY A 625 18.59 16.79 -15.71
CA GLY A 625 18.31 17.48 -14.45
C GLY A 625 19.34 18.54 -14.02
N LYS A 626 20.50 18.66 -14.70
CA LYS A 626 21.49 19.71 -14.44
C LYS A 626 21.62 20.74 -15.57
N ILE A 627 21.16 20.39 -16.77
CA ILE A 627 21.39 21.14 -18.01
C ILE A 627 20.13 21.90 -18.45
N ILE A 628 18.94 21.35 -18.25
CA ILE A 628 17.68 21.96 -18.75
C ILE A 628 17.54 23.40 -18.27
N ASP A 629 17.69 23.65 -16.97
CA ASP A 629 17.57 25.00 -16.38
C ASP A 629 18.66 25.97 -16.84
N LYS A 630 19.79 25.46 -17.35
CA LYS A 630 20.94 26.27 -17.78
C LYS A 630 20.92 26.65 -19.25
N ILE A 631 20.12 25.94 -20.06
CA ILE A 631 20.02 26.20 -21.51
C ILE A 631 18.66 26.85 -21.78
N PRO A 632 18.60 28.17 -22.08
CA PRO A 632 17.35 28.90 -22.23
C PRO A 632 16.37 28.27 -23.24
N ILE A 633 16.89 27.71 -24.34
CA ILE A 633 16.07 27.05 -25.36
C ILE A 633 15.38 25.80 -24.81
N LEU A 634 16.09 24.99 -24.01
CA LEU A 634 15.53 23.79 -23.38
C LEU A 634 14.58 24.16 -22.25
N ASN A 635 14.93 25.16 -21.44
CA ASN A 635 14.07 25.65 -20.36
C ASN A 635 12.75 26.21 -20.90
N ASN A 636 12.79 27.03 -21.95
CA ASN A 636 11.57 27.56 -22.60
C ASN A 636 10.72 26.46 -23.27
N PHE A 637 11.34 25.34 -23.63
CA PHE A 637 10.64 24.19 -24.21
C PHE A 637 9.97 23.32 -23.15
N VAL A 638 10.44 23.38 -21.90
CA VAL A 638 9.93 22.63 -20.76
C VAL A 638 9.13 23.58 -19.85
N SER A 639 7.81 23.64 -20.05
CA SER A 639 6.93 24.52 -19.25
C SER A 639 6.64 23.87 -17.89
N ASP A 640 6.97 24.56 -16.79
CA ASP A 640 6.74 24.09 -15.41
C ASP A 640 7.30 22.67 -15.14
N GLY A 641 8.47 22.37 -15.71
CA GLY A 641 9.10 21.04 -15.59
C GLY A 641 8.47 19.94 -16.47
N ASN A 642 7.47 20.27 -17.29
CA ASN A 642 6.77 19.34 -18.17
C ASN A 642 7.16 19.50 -19.64
N PHE A 643 7.17 18.37 -20.34
CA PHE A 643 7.43 18.30 -21.77
C PHE A 643 6.08 18.41 -22.50
N PRO A 644 5.98 19.16 -23.61
CA PRO A 644 4.75 19.20 -24.38
C PRO A 644 4.37 17.80 -24.89
N PHE A 645 3.13 17.35 -24.67
CA PHE A 645 2.68 16.01 -25.07
C PHE A 645 2.86 15.70 -26.56
N TRP A 646 2.82 16.72 -27.42
CA TRP A 646 3.03 16.54 -28.86
C TRP A 646 4.43 16.01 -29.21
N THR A 647 5.42 16.19 -28.33
CA THR A 647 6.79 15.63 -28.49
C THR A 647 6.82 14.11 -28.50
N GLY A 648 5.75 13.46 -28.02
CA GLY A 648 5.59 12.00 -28.09
C GLY A 648 5.48 11.49 -29.54
N ILE A 649 4.84 12.24 -30.43
CA ILE A 649 4.66 11.84 -31.83
C ILE A 649 6.00 11.69 -32.56
N PRO A 650 6.89 12.71 -32.63
CA PRO A 650 8.18 12.57 -33.29
C PRO A 650 9.07 11.54 -32.57
N ALA A 651 8.98 11.40 -31.25
CA ALA A 651 9.71 10.36 -30.51
C ALA A 651 9.27 8.95 -30.95
N ILE A 652 7.96 8.67 -31.05
CA ILE A 652 7.45 7.38 -31.54
C ILE A 652 7.89 7.14 -32.98
N VAL A 653 7.77 8.13 -33.87
CA VAL A 653 8.15 7.99 -35.28
C VAL A 653 9.64 7.64 -35.41
N LEU A 654 10.52 8.39 -34.74
CA LEU A 654 11.96 8.11 -34.75
C LEU A 654 12.29 6.74 -34.16
N LEU A 655 11.66 6.38 -33.04
CA LEU A 655 11.85 5.08 -32.42
C LEU A 655 11.44 3.94 -33.36
N VAL A 656 10.30 4.04 -34.04
CA VAL A 656 9.83 3.04 -35.00
C VAL A 656 10.80 2.91 -36.19
N ILE A 657 11.29 4.03 -36.73
CA ILE A 657 12.27 4.03 -37.84
C ILE A 657 13.56 3.32 -37.40
N PHE A 658 14.14 3.70 -36.26
CA PHE A 658 15.38 3.09 -35.80
C PHE A 658 15.20 1.64 -35.38
N LEU A 659 14.07 1.27 -34.77
CA LEU A 659 13.74 -0.13 -34.47
C LEU A 659 13.58 -0.97 -35.76
N HIS A 660 12.99 -0.41 -36.82
CA HIS A 660 12.88 -1.10 -38.10
C HIS A 660 14.26 -1.40 -38.70
N ILE A 661 15.17 -0.41 -38.69
CA ILE A 661 16.56 -0.58 -39.16
C ILE A 661 17.29 -1.60 -38.27
N PHE A 662 17.16 -1.48 -36.95
CA PHE A 662 17.75 -2.38 -35.96
C PHE A 662 17.28 -3.83 -36.16
N ASN A 663 16.01 -4.03 -36.51
CA ASN A 663 15.47 -5.34 -36.80
C ASN A 663 16.07 -5.92 -38.08
N LYS A 664 16.12 -5.12 -39.15
CA LYS A 664 16.64 -5.55 -40.47
C LYS A 664 18.07 -6.08 -40.36
N ILE A 665 18.93 -5.44 -39.57
CA ILE A 665 20.33 -5.87 -39.41
C ILE A 665 20.50 -7.08 -38.47
N ASN A 666 19.47 -7.44 -37.68
CA ASN A 666 19.51 -8.56 -36.72
C ASN A 666 18.50 -9.70 -37.07
N GLN A 667 17.96 -9.74 -38.30
CA GLN A 667 16.97 -10.74 -38.74
C GLN A 667 17.45 -12.19 -38.66
N SER A 668 18.76 -12.46 -38.76
CA SER A 668 19.32 -13.82 -38.71
C SER A 668 19.32 -14.47 -37.32
N ASN A 669 19.05 -13.71 -36.25
CA ASN A 669 19.18 -14.17 -34.87
C ASN A 669 17.86 -14.64 -34.23
N GLU A 670 16.76 -14.69 -34.97
CA GLU A 670 15.42 -15.03 -34.44
C GLU A 670 15.28 -16.48 -33.93
N GLY A 671 16.26 -17.35 -34.18
CA GLY A 671 16.22 -18.79 -33.83
C GLY A 671 16.89 -19.20 -32.51
N VAL A 672 17.43 -18.28 -31.70
CA VAL A 672 18.17 -18.64 -30.47
C VAL A 672 17.38 -18.22 -29.22
N VAL A 673 16.40 -19.05 -28.83
CA VAL A 673 15.69 -18.95 -27.54
C VAL A 673 16.11 -20.08 -26.62
#